data_AF-A0A7H8GT30-F1
#
_entry.id   AF-A0A7H8GT30-F1
#
_cell.length_a   1.000
_cell.length_b   1.000
_cell.length_c   1.000
_cell.angle_alpha   90.00
_cell.angle_beta   90.00
_cell.angle_gamma   90.00
#
_symmetry.space_group_name_H-M   'P 1'
#
loop_
_entity.id
_entity.type
_entity.pdbx_description
1 polymer ?
#
loop_
_entity_poly.entity_id
_entity_poly.type
_entity_poly.pdbx_seq_one_letter_code
_entity_poly.pdbx_strand_id
1 'polypeptide(L)'
;MTVSTIGSVAEFVTNGVTTNFPFYFKFLANEDLSVTYVNPLGMVVPLTLGTDYSANGAKDETGGSIVTTIALAGPGQLIVSREMDPYQLTSLRNQGKFLAETHEDVFDRLTMLIQQSFSVNTRSLNRPFGKDYYDAEGRRIVNLADPIDDQDATTKHWSREYLTSLISAIQGPINNAANVFYKGPDNLDYVVQDMSSKTVAAKGAALIGYKGRTVAARLGDQASVKDYGATGDGITNDTAAIQLALNSAREVHFPPGDYKVMTTLLVPSNTTITGSGYLSRVFAPSTFAPINLPWAGGFLPVLFGNSGIATSSPNSHIEISGLFMDSSAYTGGMHNVHMRNTNFCHTHHCTFSGGADGTAHTLCTNFMVTNNFAYGTTNCCYDQWEGSNAGLVANNVGYVTFGYGMLLTGDTSLNTTMTSTNVSFIGNTIYGPANGNGSVGLWLQSGSNLASKCYNCRAEGNYVQGFQVGYRATGGGNHVISGNHASDCPAGGIVLSAEVVGNYAQNCAVSSNILINCGNAAGAPIMLQQGASNNTITGNVTGATTATFAVILDANTVGNILSGNSFVAGTSGYVSNASQTNTASNTPSGYSGQGTFTASIASSGGGVPVHGSQLGSYNVTGNMVHFTLRVSISGFGTMNAGNLSVSGLPFTNANIINNLSSVSVSATNLQAAITVPVSGRIQQGSSSITLYKWAAGSLVPLANTDITSVTDIVISGNYKI
;
A
#
# COMPACT_ATOMS: atom_id res chain seq x y z
N MET A 1 117.46 -31.31 -25.42
CA MET A 1 116.59 -30.31 -26.05
C MET A 1 115.20 -30.83 -25.86
N THR A 2 114.35 -30.15 -25.10
CA THR A 2 113.08 -30.69 -24.59
C THR A 2 112.10 -29.55 -24.40
N VAL A 3 110.84 -29.71 -24.79
CA VAL A 3 109.78 -28.74 -24.44
C VAL A 3 109.64 -28.63 -22.92
N SER A 4 110.12 -27.53 -22.35
CA SER A 4 110.22 -27.31 -20.90
C SER A 4 109.10 -26.43 -20.32
N THR A 5 108.26 -25.82 -21.18
CA THR A 5 107.15 -24.97 -20.77
C THR A 5 105.81 -25.65 -21.06
N ILE A 6 104.79 -25.36 -20.25
CA ILE A 6 103.41 -25.85 -20.45
C ILE A 6 102.59 -24.95 -21.40
N GLY A 7 103.09 -23.75 -21.70
CA GLY A 7 102.39 -22.76 -22.51
C GLY A 7 102.53 -23.04 -24.01
N SER A 8 101.43 -22.86 -24.74
CA SER A 8 101.38 -22.89 -26.22
C SER A 8 100.75 -21.63 -26.80
N VAL A 9 100.41 -20.66 -25.94
CA VAL A 9 99.74 -19.41 -26.29
C VAL A 9 100.37 -18.26 -25.50
N ALA A 10 100.57 -17.13 -26.14
CA ALA A 10 100.96 -15.87 -25.51
C ALA A 10 99.96 -14.79 -25.92
N GLU A 11 99.57 -13.98 -24.94
CA GLU A 11 98.61 -12.90 -25.13
C GLU A 11 99.25 -11.56 -24.77
N PHE A 12 99.08 -10.57 -25.64
CA PHE A 12 99.65 -9.24 -25.48
C PHE A 12 98.58 -8.18 -25.63
N VAL A 13 98.67 -7.13 -24.81
CA VAL A 13 97.86 -5.92 -25.00
C VAL A 13 98.53 -5.08 -26.08
N THR A 14 97.75 -4.66 -27.07
CA THR A 14 98.19 -3.74 -28.13
C THR A 14 97.85 -2.30 -27.74
N ASN A 15 98.73 -1.37 -28.08
CA ASN A 15 98.65 0.05 -27.68
C ASN A 15 98.75 1.02 -28.87
N GLY A 16 98.77 0.53 -30.11
CA GLY A 16 98.99 1.34 -31.31
C GLY A 16 100.44 1.78 -31.55
N VAL A 17 101.40 1.31 -30.74
CA VAL A 17 102.82 1.72 -30.82
C VAL A 17 103.78 0.53 -30.87
N THR A 18 103.59 -0.47 -30.01
CA THR A 18 104.47 -1.65 -29.92
C THR A 18 104.31 -2.53 -31.15
N THR A 19 105.43 -2.89 -31.79
CA THR A 19 105.44 -3.79 -32.96
C THR A 19 106.12 -5.12 -32.70
N ASN A 20 106.97 -5.23 -31.67
CA ASN A 20 107.69 -6.45 -31.30
C ASN A 20 107.13 -7.08 -30.01
N PHE A 21 106.74 -8.35 -30.07
CA PHE A 21 106.06 -9.08 -29.01
C PHE A 21 106.80 -10.41 -28.72
N PRO A 22 107.66 -10.46 -27.68
CA PRO A 22 108.39 -11.68 -27.32
C PRO A 22 107.51 -12.67 -26.54
N PHE A 23 107.60 -13.96 -26.88
CA PHE A 23 106.91 -15.07 -26.23
C PHE A 23 107.90 -16.20 -25.90
N TYR A 24 107.58 -17.01 -24.88
CA TYR A 24 108.56 -17.92 -24.25
C TYR A 24 108.21 -19.41 -24.39
N PHE A 25 107.53 -19.80 -25.47
CA PHE A 25 107.28 -21.21 -25.79
C PHE A 25 107.99 -21.61 -27.08
N LYS A 26 108.57 -22.83 -27.10
CA LYS A 26 109.29 -23.39 -28.25
C LYS A 26 108.32 -23.71 -29.40
N PHE A 27 108.74 -23.51 -30.63
CA PHE A 27 108.00 -23.84 -31.86
C PHE A 27 108.98 -24.33 -32.94
N LEU A 28 108.54 -25.19 -33.88
CA LEU A 28 109.46 -25.89 -34.79
C LEU A 28 109.71 -25.15 -36.10
N ALA A 29 108.68 -24.51 -36.65
CA ALA A 29 108.74 -23.69 -37.84
C ALA A 29 107.88 -22.42 -37.65
N ASN A 30 108.21 -21.33 -38.33
CA ASN A 30 107.45 -20.08 -38.22
C ASN A 30 105.98 -20.26 -38.63
N GLU A 31 105.73 -21.18 -39.56
CA GLU A 31 104.40 -21.56 -40.05
C GLU A 31 103.54 -22.29 -39.01
N ASP A 32 104.14 -22.81 -37.94
CA ASP A 32 103.43 -23.43 -36.81
C ASP A 32 102.82 -22.38 -35.85
N LEU A 33 102.97 -21.08 -36.14
CA LEU A 33 102.40 -19.99 -35.34
C LEU A 33 101.17 -19.42 -36.03
N SER A 34 100.08 -19.36 -35.27
CA SER A 34 98.85 -18.66 -35.62
C SER A 34 98.80 -17.37 -34.81
N VAL A 35 98.72 -16.24 -35.49
CA VAL A 35 98.70 -14.92 -34.86
C VAL A 35 97.37 -14.26 -35.16
N THR A 36 96.65 -13.90 -34.11
CA THR A 36 95.32 -13.29 -34.22
C THR A 36 95.29 -11.97 -33.47
N TYR A 37 94.76 -10.94 -34.11
CA TYR A 37 94.54 -9.64 -33.51
C TYR A 37 93.06 -9.42 -33.23
N VAL A 38 92.72 -9.12 -31.98
CA VAL A 38 91.40 -8.67 -31.55
C VAL A 38 91.44 -7.16 -31.45
N ASN A 39 90.70 -6.47 -32.33
CA ASN A 39 90.70 -5.02 -32.36
C ASN A 39 89.88 -4.41 -31.19
N PRO A 40 89.92 -3.08 -30.96
CA PRO A 40 89.18 -2.45 -29.87
C PRO A 40 87.65 -2.58 -29.92
N LEU A 41 87.08 -3.01 -31.06
CA LEU A 41 85.66 -3.29 -31.23
C LEU A 41 85.30 -4.76 -30.96
N GLY A 42 86.28 -5.58 -30.56
CA GLY A 42 86.10 -7.00 -30.27
C GLY A 42 86.03 -7.89 -31.52
N MET A 43 86.36 -7.36 -32.70
CA MET A 43 86.45 -8.19 -33.91
C MET A 43 87.78 -8.93 -33.95
N VAL A 44 87.71 -10.23 -34.25
CA VAL A 44 88.84 -11.15 -34.35
C VAL A 44 89.35 -11.17 -35.80
N VAL A 45 90.62 -10.82 -36.00
CA VAL A 45 91.28 -10.74 -37.32
C VAL A 45 92.55 -11.61 -37.33
N PRO A 46 92.61 -12.68 -38.14
CA PRO A 46 93.85 -13.46 -38.29
C PRO A 46 94.89 -12.65 -39.06
N LEU A 47 96.15 -12.69 -38.61
CA LEU A 47 97.29 -12.06 -39.26
C LEU A 47 98.07 -13.08 -40.09
N THR A 48 98.59 -12.66 -41.25
CA THR A 48 99.28 -13.51 -42.21
C THR A 48 100.80 -13.39 -42.07
N LEU A 49 101.50 -14.53 -41.89
CA LEU A 49 102.96 -14.59 -41.83
C LEU A 49 103.58 -14.09 -43.15
N GLY A 50 104.57 -13.20 -43.07
CA GLY A 50 105.25 -12.61 -44.23
C GLY A 50 104.58 -11.36 -44.80
N THR A 51 103.30 -11.11 -44.45
CA THR A 51 102.56 -9.89 -44.85
C THR A 51 102.34 -8.97 -43.65
N ASP A 52 101.65 -9.47 -42.63
CA ASP A 52 101.22 -8.69 -41.47
C ASP A 52 102.22 -8.77 -40.31
N TYR A 53 102.99 -9.86 -40.26
CA TYR A 53 104.02 -10.06 -39.26
C TYR A 53 105.15 -10.96 -39.75
N SER A 54 106.29 -10.90 -39.07
CA SER A 54 107.39 -11.86 -39.16
C SER A 54 107.62 -12.52 -37.80
N ALA A 55 108.09 -13.77 -37.81
CA ALA A 55 108.39 -14.55 -36.61
C ALA A 55 109.89 -14.88 -36.54
N ASN A 56 110.45 -14.75 -35.35
CA ASN A 56 111.84 -15.08 -35.04
C ASN A 56 111.91 -16.12 -33.93
N GLY A 57 112.96 -16.97 -33.93
CA GLY A 57 113.21 -17.94 -32.87
C GLY A 57 112.73 -19.37 -33.16
N ALA A 58 112.51 -19.74 -34.43
CA ALA A 58 112.16 -21.12 -34.77
C ALA A 58 113.23 -22.10 -34.25
N LYS A 59 112.78 -23.16 -33.57
CA LYS A 59 113.59 -24.16 -32.85
C LYS A 59 114.37 -23.66 -31.64
N ASP A 60 114.25 -22.39 -31.27
CA ASP A 60 114.88 -21.86 -30.05
C ASP A 60 114.17 -22.37 -28.79
N GLU A 61 114.95 -22.83 -27.82
CA GLU A 61 114.45 -23.37 -26.54
C GLU A 61 113.80 -22.29 -25.67
N THR A 62 114.16 -21.01 -25.87
CA THR A 62 113.67 -19.89 -25.06
C THR A 62 112.42 -19.21 -25.63
N GLY A 63 111.95 -19.67 -26.80
CA GLY A 63 110.81 -19.11 -27.52
C GLY A 63 111.21 -18.13 -28.61
N GLY A 64 110.30 -17.22 -28.96
CA GLY A 64 110.45 -16.38 -30.13
C GLY A 64 109.88 -14.97 -29.95
N SER A 65 109.79 -14.25 -31.06
CA SER A 65 109.09 -12.97 -31.09
C SER A 65 108.30 -12.79 -32.37
N ILE A 66 107.13 -12.17 -32.23
CA ILE A 66 106.33 -11.69 -33.35
C ILE A 66 106.64 -10.22 -33.57
N VAL A 67 107.10 -9.87 -34.77
CA VAL A 67 107.30 -8.49 -35.21
C VAL A 67 106.26 -8.17 -36.26
N THR A 68 105.27 -7.37 -35.88
CA THR A 68 104.20 -6.88 -36.77
C THR A 68 104.73 -5.82 -37.73
N THR A 69 104.24 -5.84 -38.98
CA THR A 69 104.64 -4.89 -40.03
C THR A 69 104.14 -3.47 -39.74
N ILE A 70 102.99 -3.35 -39.04
CA ILE A 70 102.41 -2.10 -38.55
C ILE A 70 102.05 -2.22 -37.07
N ALA A 71 102.07 -1.10 -36.35
CA ALA A 71 101.63 -1.08 -34.97
C ALA A 71 100.12 -1.32 -34.88
N LEU A 72 99.71 -2.37 -34.16
CA LEU A 72 98.31 -2.77 -34.00
C LEU A 72 97.59 -1.83 -33.03
N ALA A 73 96.42 -1.33 -33.42
CA ALA A 73 95.68 -0.32 -32.65
C ALA A 73 95.30 -0.81 -31.24
N GLY A 74 95.44 0.06 -30.23
CA GLY A 74 95.03 -0.21 -28.86
C GLY A 74 93.75 0.52 -28.44
N PRO A 75 93.07 0.09 -27.36
CA PRO A 75 93.31 -1.14 -26.61
C PRO A 75 92.72 -2.36 -27.34
N GLY A 76 93.58 -3.28 -27.78
CA GLY A 76 93.19 -4.55 -28.39
C GLY A 76 94.11 -5.67 -27.88
N GLN A 77 93.96 -6.88 -28.40
CA GLN A 77 94.74 -8.04 -27.95
C GLN A 77 95.42 -8.72 -29.14
N LEU A 78 96.73 -8.95 -29.06
CA LEU A 78 97.45 -9.83 -29.97
C LEU A 78 97.61 -11.19 -29.30
N ILE A 79 97.15 -12.23 -29.95
CA ILE A 79 97.21 -13.61 -29.48
C ILE A 79 98.13 -14.37 -30.42
N VAL A 80 99.16 -15.00 -29.87
CA VAL A 80 100.10 -15.85 -30.59
C VAL A 80 99.92 -17.25 -30.06
N SER A 81 99.39 -18.16 -30.88
CA SER A 81 99.24 -19.58 -30.55
C SER A 81 100.15 -20.43 -31.42
N ARG A 82 100.67 -21.52 -30.85
CA ARG A 82 101.27 -22.60 -31.62
C ARG A 82 100.16 -23.51 -32.13
N GLU A 83 100.01 -23.58 -33.44
CA GLU A 83 99.03 -24.41 -34.14
C GLU A 83 99.75 -25.28 -35.15
N MET A 84 99.86 -26.56 -34.85
CA MET A 84 100.50 -27.55 -35.70
C MET A 84 99.47 -28.55 -36.20
N ASP A 85 99.65 -29.00 -37.44
CA ASP A 85 98.93 -30.15 -37.94
C ASP A 85 99.37 -31.44 -37.20
N PRO A 86 98.41 -32.29 -36.77
CA PRO A 86 98.67 -33.50 -35.99
C PRO A 86 99.21 -34.65 -36.86
N TYR A 87 100.20 -34.37 -37.71
CA TYR A 87 100.91 -35.36 -38.52
C TYR A 87 102.23 -35.77 -37.85
N GLN A 88 102.60 -37.04 -37.98
CA GLN A 88 103.96 -37.53 -37.70
C GLN A 88 104.80 -37.44 -38.99
N LEU A 89 105.57 -36.36 -39.14
CA LEU A 89 106.36 -36.13 -40.36
C LEU A 89 107.63 -37.00 -40.45
N THR A 90 108.16 -37.43 -39.30
CA THR A 90 109.41 -38.20 -39.24
C THR A 90 109.13 -39.70 -39.08
N SER A 91 109.61 -40.50 -40.04
CA SER A 91 109.59 -41.97 -39.97
C SER A 91 110.96 -42.50 -39.52
N LEU A 92 111.00 -43.09 -38.31
CA LEU A 92 112.22 -43.67 -37.74
C LEU A 92 112.48 -45.06 -38.37
N ARG A 93 113.67 -45.30 -38.92
CA ARG A 93 114.08 -46.59 -39.54
C ARG A 93 114.95 -47.42 -38.59
N ASN A 94 114.83 -48.76 -38.66
CA ASN A 94 115.41 -49.71 -37.70
C ASN A 94 116.91 -50.07 -37.90
N GLN A 95 117.64 -49.44 -38.83
CA GLN A 95 119.04 -49.84 -39.16
C GLN A 95 120.01 -48.65 -39.28
N GLY A 96 120.01 -47.74 -38.30
CA GLY A 96 120.95 -46.61 -38.22
C GLY A 96 121.52 -46.41 -36.82
N LYS A 97 122.56 -45.57 -36.70
CA LYS A 97 123.04 -45.07 -35.40
C LYS A 97 121.91 -44.29 -34.72
N PHE A 98 121.81 -44.37 -33.39
CA PHE A 98 120.84 -43.58 -32.63
C PHE A 98 121.13 -42.08 -32.78
N LEU A 99 120.28 -41.38 -33.54
CA LEU A 99 120.32 -39.93 -33.70
C LEU A 99 119.41 -39.30 -32.65
N ALA A 100 119.99 -38.84 -31.53
CA ALA A 100 119.23 -38.29 -30.41
C ALA A 100 118.36 -37.09 -30.83
N GLU A 101 118.88 -36.17 -31.65
CA GLU A 101 118.12 -35.00 -32.13
C GLU A 101 116.85 -35.38 -32.89
N THR A 102 116.91 -36.39 -33.77
CA THR A 102 115.72 -36.83 -34.52
C THR A 102 114.64 -37.40 -33.62
N HIS A 103 115.02 -38.04 -32.51
CA HIS A 103 114.05 -38.55 -31.53
C HIS A 103 113.48 -37.42 -30.69
N GLU A 104 114.31 -36.48 -30.22
CA GLU A 104 113.87 -35.31 -29.48
C GLU A 104 112.91 -34.44 -30.32
N ASP A 105 113.18 -34.20 -31.60
CA ASP A 105 112.27 -33.44 -32.49
C ASP A 105 110.89 -34.12 -32.61
N VAL A 106 110.85 -35.46 -32.63
CA VAL A 106 109.60 -36.24 -32.67
C VAL A 106 108.85 -36.14 -31.33
N PHE A 107 109.55 -36.28 -30.21
CA PHE A 107 108.96 -36.20 -28.88
C PHE A 107 108.50 -34.78 -28.53
N ASP A 108 109.26 -33.77 -28.93
CA ASP A 108 108.90 -32.37 -28.80
C ASP A 108 107.63 -32.10 -29.60
N ARG A 109 107.55 -32.49 -30.88
CA ARG A 109 106.32 -32.31 -31.69
C ARG A 109 105.10 -32.96 -31.03
N LEU A 110 105.22 -34.19 -30.52
CA LEU A 110 104.13 -34.87 -29.83
C LEU A 110 103.72 -34.13 -28.55
N THR A 111 104.69 -33.73 -27.73
CA THR A 111 104.45 -32.95 -26.51
C THR A 111 103.75 -31.62 -26.82
N MET A 112 104.16 -30.97 -27.91
CA MET A 112 103.58 -29.72 -28.37
C MET A 112 102.13 -29.87 -28.85
N LEU A 113 101.80 -30.96 -29.56
CA LEU A 113 100.42 -31.29 -29.97
C LEU A 113 99.52 -31.58 -28.75
N ILE A 114 100.06 -32.24 -27.72
CA ILE A 114 99.34 -32.49 -26.46
C ILE A 114 99.01 -31.15 -25.77
N GLN A 115 99.96 -30.22 -25.70
CA GLN A 115 99.73 -28.88 -25.13
C GLN A 115 98.68 -28.09 -25.91
N GLN A 116 98.66 -28.20 -27.25
CA GLN A 116 97.63 -27.59 -28.09
C GLN A 116 96.24 -28.17 -27.77
N SER A 117 96.12 -29.48 -27.64
CA SER A 117 94.85 -30.14 -27.26
C SER A 117 94.33 -29.68 -25.90
N PHE A 118 95.20 -29.57 -24.88
CA PHE A 118 94.79 -29.05 -23.57
C PHE A 118 94.32 -27.58 -23.63
N SER A 119 94.97 -26.73 -24.43
CA SER A 119 94.54 -25.33 -24.62
C SER A 119 93.15 -25.20 -25.24
N VAL A 120 92.76 -26.11 -26.13
CA VAL A 120 91.40 -26.13 -26.69
C VAL A 120 90.38 -26.58 -25.64
N ASN A 121 90.70 -27.59 -24.84
CA ASN A 121 89.80 -28.14 -23.82
C ASN A 121 89.42 -27.14 -22.72
N THR A 122 90.28 -26.18 -22.39
CA THR A 122 89.95 -25.13 -21.41
C THR A 122 88.89 -24.13 -21.90
N ARG A 123 88.55 -24.14 -23.20
CA ARG A 123 87.53 -23.27 -23.80
C ARG A 123 86.16 -23.95 -23.98
N SER A 124 86.07 -25.25 -23.69
CA SER A 124 84.82 -26.02 -23.74
C SER A 124 84.04 -25.91 -22.43
N LEU A 125 82.72 -26.13 -22.47
CA LEU A 125 81.93 -26.35 -21.26
C LEU A 125 82.45 -27.62 -20.58
N ASN A 126 83.17 -27.46 -19.48
CA ASN A 126 83.76 -28.56 -18.75
C ASN A 126 82.91 -28.90 -17.52
N ARG A 127 83.02 -30.15 -17.09
CA ARG A 127 82.49 -30.62 -15.81
C ARG A 127 83.66 -30.66 -14.84
N PRO A 128 83.79 -29.74 -13.87
CA PRO A 128 84.93 -29.74 -12.97
C PRO A 128 84.94 -30.99 -12.08
N PHE A 129 86.14 -31.38 -11.64
CA PHE A 129 86.31 -32.59 -10.82
C PHE A 129 85.51 -32.49 -9.52
N GLY A 130 84.79 -33.56 -9.18
CA GLY A 130 83.94 -33.63 -7.98
C GLY A 130 82.59 -32.90 -8.09
N LYS A 131 82.29 -32.24 -9.22
CA LYS A 131 80.99 -31.59 -9.45
C LYS A 131 80.09 -32.46 -10.34
N ASP A 132 78.78 -32.31 -10.21
CA ASP A 132 77.75 -32.98 -11.02
C ASP A 132 77.15 -32.07 -12.10
N TYR A 133 77.70 -30.86 -12.28
CA TYR A 133 77.26 -29.89 -13.28
C TYR A 133 78.40 -29.43 -14.20
N TYR A 134 78.03 -28.96 -15.39
CA TYR A 134 78.93 -28.24 -16.28
C TYR A 134 79.02 -26.77 -15.83
N ASP A 135 80.24 -26.26 -15.67
CA ASP A 135 80.48 -24.90 -15.18
C ASP A 135 80.78 -23.97 -16.36
N ALA A 136 79.94 -22.95 -16.54
CA ALA A 136 80.14 -21.93 -17.58
C ALA A 136 81.06 -20.78 -17.10
N GLU A 137 81.54 -20.81 -15.84
CA GLU A 137 82.41 -19.79 -15.23
C GLU A 137 81.84 -18.35 -15.34
N GLY A 138 80.51 -18.22 -15.29
CA GLY A 138 79.82 -16.94 -15.46
C GLY A 138 79.77 -16.40 -16.91
N ARG A 139 80.24 -17.17 -17.90
CA ARG A 139 80.14 -16.82 -19.32
C ARG A 139 78.75 -17.13 -19.87
N ARG A 140 78.31 -16.34 -20.85
CA ARG A 140 76.99 -16.46 -21.47
C ARG A 140 76.92 -17.68 -22.39
N ILE A 141 75.90 -18.51 -22.22
CA ILE A 141 75.51 -19.57 -23.16
C ILE A 141 74.47 -18.99 -24.11
N VAL A 142 74.71 -19.02 -25.42
CA VAL A 142 73.81 -18.50 -26.47
C VAL A 142 73.52 -19.56 -27.52
N ASN A 143 72.45 -19.37 -28.29
CA ASN A 143 72.00 -20.27 -29.37
C ASN A 143 71.60 -21.66 -28.88
N LEU A 144 70.98 -21.74 -27.69
CA LEU A 144 70.32 -22.94 -27.21
C LEU A 144 68.99 -23.14 -27.94
N ALA A 145 68.65 -24.38 -28.29
CA ALA A 145 67.33 -24.73 -28.82
C ALA A 145 66.24 -24.62 -27.73
N ASP A 146 64.97 -24.65 -28.14
CA ASP A 146 63.88 -24.76 -27.16
C ASP A 146 63.91 -26.15 -26.49
N PRO A 147 63.59 -26.23 -25.18
CA PRO A 147 63.58 -27.49 -24.44
C PRO A 147 62.53 -28.46 -24.99
N ILE A 148 62.87 -29.75 -25.07
CA ILE A 148 61.97 -30.83 -25.48
C ILE A 148 61.62 -31.70 -24.26
N ASP A 149 62.61 -32.05 -23.45
CA ASP A 149 62.45 -32.86 -22.24
C ASP A 149 62.48 -32.02 -20.96
N ASP A 150 61.94 -32.55 -19.86
CA ASP A 150 61.75 -31.83 -18.59
C ASP A 150 63.06 -31.32 -17.95
N GLN A 151 64.21 -31.89 -18.32
CA GLN A 151 65.52 -31.54 -17.76
C GLN A 151 66.37 -30.67 -18.71
N ASP A 152 65.83 -30.27 -19.86
CA ASP A 152 66.55 -29.39 -20.79
C ASP A 152 66.72 -27.99 -20.22
N ALA A 153 67.85 -27.35 -20.57
CA ALA A 153 68.03 -25.93 -20.27
C ALA A 153 67.06 -25.09 -21.11
N THR A 154 66.53 -24.00 -20.53
CA THR A 154 65.51 -23.18 -21.20
C THR A 154 66.04 -21.79 -21.55
N THR A 155 65.64 -21.28 -22.71
CA THR A 155 65.92 -19.90 -23.10
C THR A 155 64.99 -18.93 -22.35
N LYS A 156 65.45 -17.70 -22.11
CA LYS A 156 64.60 -16.62 -21.54
C LYS A 156 63.34 -16.37 -22.38
N HIS A 157 63.40 -16.62 -23.69
CA HIS A 157 62.26 -16.50 -24.59
C HIS A 157 61.21 -17.55 -24.25
N TRP A 158 61.59 -18.82 -24.27
CA TRP A 158 60.71 -19.94 -23.96
C TRP A 158 60.05 -19.80 -22.59
N SER A 159 60.81 -19.43 -21.54
CA SER A 159 60.22 -19.24 -20.19
C SER A 159 59.14 -18.15 -20.14
N ARG A 160 59.27 -17.10 -20.96
CA ARG A 160 58.26 -16.03 -21.06
C ARG A 160 57.02 -16.49 -21.80
N GLU A 161 57.18 -17.22 -22.89
CA GLU A 161 56.05 -17.78 -23.63
C GLU A 161 55.29 -18.80 -22.78
N TYR A 162 56.00 -19.68 -22.07
CA TYR A 162 55.41 -20.64 -21.12
C TYR A 162 54.64 -19.93 -20.00
N LEU A 163 55.21 -18.89 -19.38
CA LEU A 163 54.51 -18.12 -18.35
C LEU A 163 53.29 -17.37 -18.92
N THR A 164 53.40 -16.83 -20.13
CA THR A 164 52.31 -16.11 -20.80
C THR A 164 51.17 -17.06 -21.18
N SER A 165 51.49 -18.28 -21.61
CA SER A 165 50.48 -19.30 -21.91
C SER A 165 49.76 -19.77 -20.65
N LEU A 166 50.49 -19.95 -19.54
CA LEU A 166 49.88 -20.24 -18.23
C LEU A 166 48.94 -19.12 -17.77
N ILE A 167 49.36 -17.85 -17.84
CA ILE A 167 48.52 -16.71 -17.45
C ILE A 167 47.28 -16.60 -18.37
N SER A 168 47.45 -16.85 -19.66
CA SER A 168 46.33 -16.86 -20.63
C SER A 168 45.37 -18.03 -20.39
N ALA A 169 45.84 -19.13 -19.81
CA ALA A 169 45.03 -20.25 -19.35
C ALA A 169 44.33 -19.99 -18.01
N ILE A 170 44.71 -18.95 -17.24
CA ILE A 170 43.94 -18.42 -16.10
C ILE A 170 42.81 -17.51 -16.63
N GLN A 171 42.05 -18.02 -17.59
CA GLN A 171 40.64 -17.69 -17.70
C GLN A 171 39.91 -18.92 -17.19
N GLY A 172 39.16 -18.79 -16.09
CA GLY A 172 38.09 -19.76 -15.82
C GLY A 172 37.22 -19.91 -17.08
N PRO A 173 36.46 -21.00 -17.23
CA PRO A 173 35.64 -21.22 -18.42
C PRO A 173 34.92 -19.93 -18.82
N ILE A 174 35.12 -19.50 -20.08
CA ILE A 174 34.53 -18.28 -20.64
C ILE A 174 33.05 -18.25 -20.21
N ASN A 175 32.65 -17.19 -19.50
CA ASN A 175 31.31 -16.97 -18.90
C ASN A 175 31.04 -17.49 -17.47
N ASN A 176 32.04 -17.92 -16.70
CA ASN A 176 31.87 -18.14 -15.26
C ASN A 176 32.59 -17.03 -14.47
N ALA A 177 31.83 -16.20 -13.75
CA ALA A 177 32.36 -15.19 -12.84
C ALA A 177 32.92 -15.85 -11.58
N ALA A 178 33.93 -16.72 -11.72
CA ALA A 178 34.53 -17.42 -10.60
C ALA A 178 35.68 -16.60 -10.00
N ASN A 179 35.63 -16.37 -8.68
CA ASN A 179 36.69 -15.75 -7.87
C ASN A 179 36.96 -14.28 -8.22
N VAL A 180 35.95 -13.57 -8.71
CA VAL A 180 36.03 -12.12 -8.89
C VAL A 180 35.75 -11.45 -7.56
N PHE A 181 36.74 -10.75 -7.02
CA PHE A 181 36.61 -9.98 -5.78
C PHE A 181 35.78 -8.71 -6.00
N TYR A 182 34.96 -8.35 -5.02
CA TYR A 182 34.28 -7.06 -4.94
C TYR A 182 34.13 -6.61 -3.49
N LYS A 183 33.90 -5.30 -3.31
CA LYS A 183 33.62 -4.69 -2.00
C LYS A 183 32.12 -4.66 -1.74
N GLY A 184 31.69 -5.26 -0.62
CA GLY A 184 30.31 -5.23 -0.18
C GLY A 184 29.88 -3.88 0.42
N PRO A 185 28.59 -3.67 0.69
CA PRO A 185 28.06 -2.44 1.31
C PRO A 185 28.55 -2.19 2.74
N ASP A 186 29.05 -3.22 3.42
CA ASP A 186 29.69 -3.19 4.73
C ASP A 186 31.22 -2.95 4.66
N ASN A 187 31.74 -2.67 3.46
CA ASN A 187 33.15 -2.43 3.16
C ASN A 187 34.07 -3.65 3.33
N LEU A 188 33.50 -4.86 3.47
CA LEU A 188 34.26 -6.10 3.49
C LEU A 188 34.48 -6.66 2.06
N ASP A 189 35.50 -7.51 1.92
CA ASP A 189 35.82 -8.19 0.66
C ASP A 189 34.99 -9.46 0.51
N TYR A 190 34.40 -9.63 -0.68
CA TYR A 190 33.62 -10.81 -1.06
C TYR A 190 34.03 -11.31 -2.43
N VAL A 191 33.66 -12.55 -2.76
CA VAL A 191 33.68 -13.02 -4.15
C VAL A 191 32.27 -13.01 -4.71
N VAL A 192 32.11 -12.72 -6.01
CA VAL A 192 30.79 -12.64 -6.66
C VAL A 192 29.91 -13.87 -6.43
N GLN A 193 30.48 -15.06 -6.20
CA GLN A 193 29.72 -16.26 -5.87
C GLN A 193 29.03 -16.20 -4.50
N ASP A 194 29.50 -15.37 -3.56
CA ASP A 194 28.85 -15.16 -2.27
C ASP A 194 27.43 -14.59 -2.42
N MET A 195 27.17 -13.85 -3.50
CA MET A 195 25.83 -13.36 -3.84
C MET A 195 24.88 -14.47 -4.29
N SER A 196 25.40 -15.61 -4.75
CA SER A 196 24.63 -16.76 -5.27
C SER A 196 24.41 -17.88 -4.25
N SER A 197 24.57 -17.58 -2.95
CA SER A 197 24.46 -18.56 -1.88
C SER A 197 23.14 -19.32 -1.89
N LYS A 198 23.20 -20.65 -2.08
CA LYS A 198 22.03 -21.54 -1.98
C LYS A 198 21.62 -21.84 -0.54
N THR A 199 22.47 -21.55 0.44
CA THR A 199 22.22 -21.86 1.86
C THR A 199 21.73 -20.65 2.66
N VAL A 200 21.93 -19.44 2.14
CA VAL A 200 21.45 -18.20 2.78
C VAL A 200 20.83 -17.31 1.70
N ALA A 201 19.51 -17.46 1.50
CA ALA A 201 18.76 -16.79 0.44
C ALA A 201 18.90 -15.26 0.44
N ALA A 202 19.10 -14.65 1.62
CA ALA A 202 19.23 -13.20 1.77
C ALA A 202 20.57 -12.63 1.27
N LYS A 203 21.63 -13.44 1.07
CA LYS A 203 22.97 -12.93 0.74
C LYS A 203 23.01 -12.17 -0.58
N GLY A 204 22.26 -12.62 -1.60
CA GLY A 204 22.22 -11.93 -2.89
C GLY A 204 21.77 -10.47 -2.76
N ALA A 205 20.72 -10.21 -1.99
CA ALA A 205 20.23 -8.85 -1.76
C ALA A 205 21.00 -8.09 -0.67
N ALA A 206 21.58 -8.80 0.32
CA ALA A 206 22.31 -8.17 1.42
C ALA A 206 23.67 -7.60 0.99
N LEU A 207 24.28 -8.17 -0.05
CA LEU A 207 25.60 -7.77 -0.53
C LEU A 207 25.58 -6.77 -1.70
N ILE A 208 24.40 -6.25 -2.05
CA ILE A 208 24.24 -5.17 -3.03
C ILE A 208 23.74 -3.92 -2.31
N GLY A 209 24.40 -2.79 -2.54
CA GLY A 209 24.12 -1.53 -1.87
C GLY A 209 23.49 -0.48 -2.79
N TYR A 210 22.64 0.37 -2.24
CA TYR A 210 22.10 1.56 -2.89
C TYR A 210 21.96 2.70 -1.88
N LYS A 211 22.59 3.85 -2.15
CA LYS A 211 22.55 5.05 -1.30
C LYS A 211 22.81 4.77 0.20
N GLY A 212 23.78 3.90 0.51
CA GLY A 212 24.16 3.57 1.89
C GLY A 212 23.26 2.56 2.61
N ARG A 213 22.32 1.91 1.91
CA ARG A 213 21.51 0.78 2.43
C ARG A 213 21.74 -0.46 1.57
N THR A 214 21.52 -1.64 2.13
CA THR A 214 21.50 -2.88 1.32
C THR A 214 20.16 -3.03 0.61
N VAL A 215 20.13 -3.71 -0.54
CA VAL A 215 18.88 -4.04 -1.24
C VAL A 215 17.97 -4.88 -0.34
N ALA A 216 18.53 -5.82 0.43
CA ALA A 216 17.77 -6.60 1.42
C ALA A 216 17.07 -5.71 2.46
N ALA A 217 17.77 -4.70 3.01
CA ALA A 217 17.16 -3.79 3.98
C ALA A 217 16.04 -2.96 3.35
N ARG A 218 16.15 -2.59 2.07
CA ARG A 218 15.08 -1.87 1.35
C ARG A 218 13.87 -2.78 1.09
N LEU A 219 14.10 -4.02 0.68
CA LEU A 219 13.03 -5.01 0.49
C LEU A 219 12.33 -5.36 1.81
N GLY A 220 13.05 -5.29 2.94
CA GLY A 220 12.48 -5.50 4.28
C GLY A 220 11.67 -4.32 4.85
N ASP A 221 11.61 -3.17 4.17
CA ASP A 221 10.80 -2.03 4.64
C ASP A 221 9.29 -2.36 4.62
N GLN A 222 8.87 -3.24 3.70
CA GLN A 222 7.51 -3.76 3.60
C GLN A 222 7.59 -5.20 3.10
N ALA A 223 7.04 -6.14 3.86
CA ALA A 223 7.13 -7.55 3.53
C ALA A 223 5.89 -7.99 2.73
N SER A 224 6.10 -8.61 1.56
CA SER A 224 4.99 -9.18 0.80
C SER A 224 4.60 -10.53 1.39
N VAL A 225 3.31 -10.85 1.47
CA VAL A 225 2.86 -12.22 1.81
C VAL A 225 3.43 -13.28 0.85
N LYS A 226 3.78 -12.89 -0.38
CA LYS A 226 4.41 -13.78 -1.37
C LYS A 226 5.86 -14.14 -1.03
N ASP A 227 6.56 -13.29 -0.28
CA ASP A 227 7.92 -13.58 0.21
C ASP A 227 7.92 -14.73 1.24
N TYR A 228 6.76 -14.99 1.85
CA TYR A 228 6.54 -16.08 2.81
C TYR A 228 5.84 -17.30 2.19
N GLY A 229 5.67 -17.32 0.86
CA GLY A 229 5.13 -18.46 0.12
C GLY A 229 3.63 -18.42 -0.16
N ALA A 230 2.94 -17.30 0.09
CA ALA A 230 1.56 -17.15 -0.33
C ALA A 230 1.50 -17.07 -1.87
N THR A 231 0.61 -17.85 -2.48
CA THR A 231 0.47 -17.92 -3.94
C THR A 231 -0.52 -16.90 -4.46
N GLY A 232 -1.66 -16.72 -3.77
CA GLY A 232 -2.75 -15.85 -4.22
C GLY A 232 -3.44 -16.35 -5.49
N ASP A 233 -3.53 -17.67 -5.68
CA ASP A 233 -4.05 -18.32 -6.89
C ASP A 233 -5.54 -18.73 -6.80
N GLY A 234 -6.20 -18.46 -5.67
CA GLY A 234 -7.60 -18.82 -5.40
C GLY A 234 -7.83 -20.29 -5.02
N ILE A 235 -6.80 -21.13 -5.00
CA ILE A 235 -6.91 -22.58 -4.80
C ILE A 235 -6.10 -23.02 -3.59
N THR A 236 -4.84 -22.62 -3.54
CA THR A 236 -3.85 -22.95 -2.53
C THR A 236 -4.24 -22.34 -1.19
N ASN A 237 -4.08 -23.11 -0.12
CA ASN A 237 -4.30 -22.60 1.23
C ASN A 237 -3.12 -21.71 1.66
N ASP A 238 -3.29 -20.40 1.56
CA ASP A 238 -2.24 -19.41 1.86
C ASP A 238 -2.13 -19.07 3.36
N THR A 239 -2.97 -19.66 4.22
CA THR A 239 -3.09 -19.28 5.64
C THR A 239 -1.75 -19.27 6.38
N ALA A 240 -0.95 -20.34 6.23
CA ALA A 240 0.32 -20.46 6.96
C ALA A 240 1.36 -19.42 6.51
N ALA A 241 1.42 -19.15 5.21
CA ALA A 241 2.33 -18.15 4.63
C ALA A 241 1.94 -16.73 5.07
N ILE A 242 0.65 -16.41 5.04
CA ILE A 242 0.14 -15.10 5.48
C ILE A 242 0.36 -14.91 6.98
N GLN A 243 0.06 -15.93 7.79
CA GLN A 243 0.29 -15.84 9.24
C GLN A 243 1.78 -15.67 9.56
N LEU A 244 2.66 -16.33 8.81
CA LEU A 244 4.11 -16.16 8.97
C LEU A 244 4.54 -14.72 8.62
N ALA A 245 3.98 -14.12 7.57
CA ALA A 245 4.23 -12.73 7.22
C ALA A 245 3.79 -11.77 8.35
N LEU A 246 2.56 -11.94 8.85
CA LEU A 246 2.01 -11.15 9.96
C LEU A 246 2.85 -11.26 11.24
N ASN A 247 3.43 -12.43 11.51
CA ASN A 247 4.27 -12.64 12.68
C ASN A 247 5.70 -12.08 12.51
N SER A 248 6.16 -11.91 11.26
CA SER A 248 7.56 -11.60 10.96
C SER A 248 7.81 -10.12 10.63
N ALA A 249 6.77 -9.38 10.22
CA ALA A 249 6.90 -8.01 9.75
C ALA A 249 5.82 -7.10 10.34
N ARG A 250 6.15 -5.81 10.44
CA ARG A 250 5.20 -4.76 10.86
C ARG A 250 4.38 -4.22 9.69
N GLU A 251 5.02 -4.07 8.53
CA GLU A 251 4.38 -3.61 7.29
C GLU A 251 4.17 -4.80 6.37
N VAL A 252 2.93 -5.28 6.24
CA VAL A 252 2.59 -6.49 5.47
C VAL A 252 1.75 -6.11 4.25
N HIS A 253 2.27 -6.44 3.08
CA HIS A 253 1.61 -6.15 1.81
C HIS A 253 1.00 -7.39 1.16
N PHE A 254 -0.23 -7.26 0.70
CA PHE A 254 -0.94 -8.21 -0.13
C PHE A 254 -0.94 -7.69 -1.58
N PRO A 255 -0.08 -8.23 -2.47
CA PRO A 255 -0.17 -7.95 -3.89
C PRO A 255 -1.54 -8.36 -4.48
N PRO A 256 -1.84 -8.03 -5.74
CA PRO A 256 -2.97 -8.61 -6.44
C PRO A 256 -2.93 -10.15 -6.41
N GLY A 257 -4.06 -10.76 -6.07
CA GLY A 257 -4.22 -12.20 -5.91
C GLY A 257 -5.48 -12.57 -5.11
N ASP A 258 -5.88 -13.83 -5.27
CA ASP A 258 -6.95 -14.47 -4.52
C ASP A 258 -6.36 -15.39 -3.45
N TYR A 259 -6.37 -14.93 -2.20
CA TYR A 259 -5.77 -15.61 -1.06
C TYR A 259 -6.81 -16.41 -0.29
N LYS A 260 -6.82 -17.72 -0.50
CA LYS A 260 -7.70 -18.62 0.25
C LYS A 260 -7.13 -18.86 1.64
N VAL A 261 -7.93 -18.57 2.66
CA VAL A 261 -7.58 -18.89 4.05
C VAL A 261 -8.55 -19.88 4.66
N MET A 262 -8.05 -20.74 5.54
CA MET A 262 -8.77 -21.86 6.13
C MET A 262 -9.01 -21.69 7.63
N THR A 263 -8.38 -20.69 8.25
CA THR A 263 -8.62 -20.30 9.65
C THR A 263 -8.34 -18.79 9.83
N THR A 264 -8.66 -18.28 11.01
CA THR A 264 -8.52 -16.87 11.37
C THR A 264 -7.07 -16.41 11.26
N LEU A 265 -6.85 -15.28 10.59
CA LEU A 265 -5.58 -14.60 10.56
C LEU A 265 -5.44 -13.70 11.78
N LEU A 266 -4.41 -13.95 12.58
CA LEU A 266 -4.12 -13.21 13.80
C LEU A 266 -3.14 -12.07 13.52
N VAL A 267 -3.56 -10.83 13.78
CA VAL A 267 -2.81 -9.61 13.51
C VAL A 267 -2.16 -9.10 14.81
N PRO A 268 -0.82 -9.11 14.93
CA PRO A 268 -0.13 -8.60 16.11
C PRO A 268 -0.25 -7.07 16.26
N SER A 269 0.07 -6.56 17.45
CA SER A 269 0.20 -5.10 17.66
C SER A 269 1.29 -4.48 16.77
N ASN A 270 1.12 -3.22 16.40
CA ASN A 270 2.03 -2.46 15.54
C ASN A 270 2.18 -3.07 14.13
N THR A 271 1.04 -3.48 13.56
CA THR A 271 0.98 -4.10 12.23
C THR A 271 0.13 -3.24 11.31
N THR A 272 0.69 -2.88 10.17
CA THR A 272 0.01 -2.23 9.06
C THR A 272 -0.16 -3.26 7.95
N ILE A 273 -1.39 -3.52 7.55
CA ILE A 273 -1.73 -4.36 6.42
C ILE A 273 -2.18 -3.48 5.26
N THR A 274 -1.58 -3.67 4.09
CA THR A 274 -1.96 -2.97 2.85
C THR A 274 -2.24 -3.95 1.74
N GLY A 275 -3.29 -3.70 0.96
CA GLY A 275 -3.54 -4.41 -0.29
C GLY A 275 -3.71 -3.48 -1.48
N SER A 276 -4.03 -4.07 -2.64
CA SER A 276 -4.24 -3.38 -3.92
C SER A 276 -5.73 -3.14 -4.22
N GLY A 277 -6.52 -2.88 -3.17
CA GLY A 277 -7.97 -2.70 -3.24
C GLY A 277 -8.70 -4.01 -3.56
N TYR A 278 -9.65 -3.93 -4.49
CA TYR A 278 -10.47 -5.09 -4.90
C TYR A 278 -9.66 -6.26 -5.47
N LEU A 279 -8.43 -6.01 -5.94
CA LEU A 279 -7.55 -7.02 -6.54
C LEU A 279 -6.83 -7.91 -5.52
N SER A 280 -6.83 -7.53 -4.24
CA SER A 280 -6.22 -8.30 -3.15
C SER A 280 -7.32 -8.95 -2.33
N ARG A 281 -7.88 -10.04 -2.85
CA ARG A 281 -9.00 -10.73 -2.22
C ARG A 281 -8.51 -11.76 -1.21
N VAL A 282 -8.95 -11.67 0.03
CA VAL A 282 -8.76 -12.70 1.05
C VAL A 282 -10.11 -13.30 1.35
N PHE A 283 -10.28 -14.61 1.15
CA PHE A 283 -11.59 -15.24 1.26
C PHE A 283 -11.62 -16.49 2.12
N ALA A 284 -12.74 -16.65 2.84
CA ALA A 284 -13.05 -17.82 3.63
C ALA A 284 -13.97 -18.76 2.84
N PRO A 285 -13.58 -20.01 2.58
CA PRO A 285 -14.47 -21.00 1.99
C PRO A 285 -15.52 -21.48 3.00
N SER A 286 -16.53 -22.22 2.53
CA SER A 286 -17.55 -22.84 3.40
C SER A 286 -16.96 -23.80 4.45
N THR A 287 -15.76 -24.33 4.21
CA THR A 287 -15.00 -25.21 5.10
C THR A 287 -14.03 -24.50 6.04
N PHE A 288 -14.09 -23.16 6.13
CA PHE A 288 -13.26 -22.37 7.03
C PHE A 288 -13.45 -22.81 8.50
N ALA A 289 -12.34 -23.01 9.20
CA ALA A 289 -12.29 -23.42 10.59
C ALA A 289 -11.84 -22.25 11.47
N PRO A 290 -12.77 -21.45 12.04
CA PRO A 290 -12.42 -20.27 12.83
C PRO A 290 -11.67 -20.63 14.11
N ILE A 291 -10.90 -19.67 14.65
CA ILE A 291 -10.52 -19.72 16.06
C ILE A 291 -11.75 -19.39 16.93
N ASN A 292 -11.90 -20.09 18.05
CA ASN A 292 -13.05 -19.93 18.93
C ASN A 292 -12.87 -18.72 19.84
N LEU A 293 -13.71 -17.69 19.68
CA LEU A 293 -13.85 -16.62 20.67
C LEU A 293 -14.86 -17.02 21.76
N PRO A 294 -14.57 -16.77 23.05
CA PRO A 294 -15.55 -16.96 24.10
C PRO A 294 -16.71 -15.96 23.95
N TRP A 295 -17.93 -16.46 23.67
CA TRP A 295 -19.17 -15.68 23.66
C TRP A 295 -20.28 -16.42 24.43
N ALA A 296 -21.14 -15.70 25.16
CA ALA A 296 -22.29 -16.23 25.89
C ALA A 296 -23.31 -16.93 24.99
N GLY A 297 -23.32 -16.65 23.69
CA GLY A 297 -24.14 -17.32 22.67
C GLY A 297 -23.45 -18.46 21.91
N GLY A 298 -22.17 -18.73 22.16
CA GLY A 298 -21.41 -19.77 21.45
C GLY A 298 -20.10 -19.28 20.83
N PHE A 299 -19.94 -19.48 19.52
CA PHE A 299 -18.71 -19.23 18.76
C PHE A 299 -18.91 -18.12 17.73
N LEU A 300 -18.02 -17.13 17.70
CA LEU A 300 -18.00 -16.07 16.67
C LEU A 300 -16.84 -16.32 15.69
N PRO A 301 -17.11 -16.65 14.41
CA PRO A 301 -16.08 -16.83 13.41
C PRO A 301 -15.49 -15.49 12.98
N VAL A 302 -14.17 -15.42 12.88
CA VAL A 302 -13.45 -14.22 12.50
C VAL A 302 -12.50 -14.53 11.34
N LEU A 303 -12.47 -13.67 10.32
CA LEU A 303 -11.48 -13.76 9.24
C LEU A 303 -10.16 -13.11 9.67
N PHE A 304 -10.16 -11.83 10.02
CA PHE A 304 -9.02 -11.10 10.60
C PHE A 304 -9.30 -10.73 12.05
N GLY A 305 -8.51 -11.26 12.98
CA GLY A 305 -8.58 -10.96 14.41
C GLY A 305 -7.28 -10.39 14.95
N ASN A 306 -7.30 -9.52 15.96
CA ASN A 306 -6.05 -9.17 16.65
C ASN A 306 -5.46 -10.39 17.39
N SER A 307 -4.15 -10.43 17.61
CA SER A 307 -3.48 -11.59 18.22
C SER A 307 -4.00 -11.96 19.62
N GLY A 308 -4.51 -10.99 20.37
CA GLY A 308 -5.09 -11.17 21.71
C GLY A 308 -6.59 -11.47 21.72
N ILE A 309 -7.22 -11.68 20.57
CA ILE A 309 -8.68 -11.74 20.43
C ILE A 309 -9.33 -12.85 21.28
N ALA A 310 -8.71 -14.03 21.38
CA ALA A 310 -9.27 -15.16 22.15
C ALA A 310 -9.13 -15.01 23.67
N THR A 311 -8.09 -14.30 24.13
CA THR A 311 -7.78 -14.12 25.56
C THR A 311 -8.20 -12.75 26.08
N SER A 312 -8.72 -11.88 25.20
CA SER A 312 -8.94 -10.47 25.48
C SER A 312 -7.65 -9.73 25.93
N SER A 313 -6.47 -10.24 25.55
CA SER A 313 -5.19 -9.59 25.82
C SER A 313 -5.11 -8.27 25.04
N PRO A 314 -4.58 -7.18 25.63
CA PRO A 314 -4.58 -5.89 24.98
C PRO A 314 -3.67 -5.88 23.74
N ASN A 315 -4.15 -5.27 22.67
CA ASN A 315 -3.38 -4.97 21.46
C ASN A 315 -3.36 -3.47 21.19
N SER A 316 -2.45 -3.02 20.31
CA SER A 316 -2.48 -1.63 19.85
C SER A 316 -1.87 -1.42 18.47
N HIS A 317 -2.21 -0.31 17.84
CA HIS A 317 -1.64 0.16 16.57
C HIS A 317 -1.77 -0.90 15.46
N ILE A 318 -3.00 -1.20 15.08
CA ILE A 318 -3.31 -2.13 13.99
C ILE A 318 -4.05 -1.38 12.88
N GLU A 319 -3.49 -1.36 11.69
CA GLU A 319 -4.10 -0.75 10.51
C GLU A 319 -4.34 -1.81 9.44
N ILE A 320 -5.53 -1.83 8.84
CA ILE A 320 -5.87 -2.73 7.74
C ILE A 320 -6.50 -1.92 6.62
N SER A 321 -5.87 -1.95 5.45
CA SER A 321 -6.34 -1.19 4.30
C SER A 321 -6.16 -1.86 2.94
N GLY A 322 -7.01 -1.47 1.99
CA GLY A 322 -6.89 -1.87 0.59
C GLY A 322 -7.10 -3.36 0.34
N LEU A 323 -7.88 -4.06 1.18
CA LEU A 323 -8.21 -5.46 0.97
C LEU A 323 -9.66 -5.65 0.52
N PHE A 324 -9.90 -6.70 -0.26
CA PHE A 324 -11.23 -7.27 -0.44
C PHE A 324 -11.35 -8.52 0.44
N MET A 325 -12.21 -8.46 1.45
CA MET A 325 -12.46 -9.57 2.36
C MET A 325 -13.80 -10.21 2.03
N ASP A 326 -13.77 -11.48 1.63
CA ASP A 326 -14.94 -12.19 1.12
C ASP A 326 -15.26 -13.40 2.02
N SER A 327 -16.34 -13.28 2.77
CA SER A 327 -16.89 -14.32 3.64
C SER A 327 -18.26 -14.81 3.15
N SER A 328 -18.66 -14.46 1.93
CA SER A 328 -19.97 -14.81 1.35
C SER A 328 -20.23 -16.31 1.23
N ALA A 329 -19.19 -17.12 1.08
CA ALA A 329 -19.31 -18.58 1.04
C ALA A 329 -19.48 -19.22 2.42
N TYR A 330 -19.25 -18.48 3.51
CA TYR A 330 -19.30 -18.99 4.87
C TYR A 330 -20.63 -18.65 5.55
N THR A 331 -21.36 -19.68 6.00
CA THR A 331 -22.73 -19.53 6.50
C THR A 331 -22.84 -19.31 8.01
N GLY A 332 -21.72 -19.32 8.75
CA GLY A 332 -21.70 -19.30 10.22
C GLY A 332 -21.67 -17.92 10.88
N GLY A 333 -22.07 -16.85 10.18
CA GLY A 333 -22.10 -15.50 10.76
C GLY A 333 -20.72 -14.91 11.06
N MET A 334 -19.84 -14.89 10.05
CA MET A 334 -18.45 -14.43 10.20
C MET A 334 -18.32 -12.92 10.33
N HIS A 335 -17.39 -12.45 11.17
CA HIS A 335 -16.90 -11.07 11.16
C HIS A 335 -15.66 -10.99 10.26
N ASN A 336 -15.67 -10.13 9.25
CA ASN A 336 -14.53 -10.01 8.34
C ASN A 336 -13.31 -9.40 9.07
N VAL A 337 -13.52 -8.36 9.86
CA VAL A 337 -12.49 -7.81 10.76
C VAL A 337 -13.04 -7.70 12.17
N HIS A 338 -12.41 -8.38 13.12
CA HIS A 338 -12.76 -8.27 14.53
C HIS A 338 -11.55 -7.83 15.36
N MET A 339 -11.62 -6.65 15.97
CA MET A 339 -10.62 -6.21 16.95
C MET A 339 -11.23 -6.26 18.35
N ARG A 340 -10.54 -6.89 19.29
CA ARG A 340 -10.95 -6.99 20.70
C ARG A 340 -9.89 -6.35 21.59
N ASN A 341 -10.30 -5.52 22.54
CA ASN A 341 -9.43 -4.86 23.51
C ASN A 341 -8.20 -4.21 22.84
N THR A 342 -8.43 -3.48 21.76
CA THR A 342 -7.37 -2.87 20.95
C THR A 342 -7.44 -1.35 21.05
N ASN A 343 -6.29 -0.73 21.34
CA ASN A 343 -6.14 0.72 21.33
C ASN A 343 -5.48 1.18 20.02
N PHE A 344 -6.07 2.15 19.32
CA PHE A 344 -5.61 2.58 17.99
C PHE A 344 -5.67 1.43 16.95
N CYS A 345 -6.88 1.07 16.54
CA CYS A 345 -7.09 0.25 15.36
C CYS A 345 -7.81 1.03 14.25
N HIS A 346 -7.42 0.81 13.00
CA HIS A 346 -8.00 1.49 11.85
C HIS A 346 -8.24 0.52 10.70
N THR A 347 -9.50 0.38 10.31
CA THR A 347 -9.88 -0.39 9.11
C THR A 347 -10.39 0.58 8.04
N HIS A 348 -9.71 0.68 6.90
CA HIS A 348 -10.08 1.65 5.86
C HIS A 348 -9.82 1.26 4.43
N HIS A 349 -10.59 1.80 3.50
CA HIS A 349 -10.44 1.51 2.06
C HIS A 349 -10.53 0.01 1.75
N CYS A 350 -11.27 -0.73 2.58
CA CYS A 350 -11.52 -2.15 2.40
C CYS A 350 -12.90 -2.38 1.81
N THR A 351 -13.04 -3.51 1.10
CA THR A 351 -14.32 -4.04 0.64
C THR A 351 -14.66 -5.31 1.42
N PHE A 352 -15.90 -5.45 1.86
CA PHE A 352 -16.41 -6.63 2.57
C PHE A 352 -17.58 -7.24 1.78
N SER A 353 -17.54 -8.56 1.57
CA SER A 353 -18.62 -9.32 0.93
C SER A 353 -19.10 -10.43 1.86
N GLY A 354 -20.39 -10.42 2.18
CA GLY A 354 -21.01 -11.42 3.05
C GLY A 354 -20.55 -11.34 4.51
N GLY A 355 -20.75 -12.45 5.23
CA GLY A 355 -20.54 -12.53 6.67
C GLY A 355 -21.69 -11.92 7.49
N ALA A 356 -21.62 -12.11 8.80
CA ALA A 356 -22.47 -11.36 9.73
C ALA A 356 -22.07 -9.88 9.70
N ASP A 357 -20.78 -9.60 9.90
CA ASP A 357 -20.27 -8.24 10.04
C ASP A 357 -19.13 -7.89 9.09
N GLY A 358 -19.13 -6.67 8.57
CA GLY A 358 -17.97 -6.10 7.88
C GLY A 358 -16.84 -5.85 8.87
N THR A 359 -17.11 -5.05 9.90
CA THR A 359 -16.20 -4.87 11.04
C THR A 359 -16.94 -5.07 12.35
N ALA A 360 -16.32 -5.72 13.32
CA ALA A 360 -16.83 -5.90 14.68
C ALA A 360 -15.74 -5.52 15.71
N HIS A 361 -15.82 -4.36 16.36
CA HIS A 361 -14.84 -4.04 17.43
C HIS A 361 -15.46 -4.19 18.81
N THR A 362 -14.80 -4.92 19.70
CA THR A 362 -15.19 -5.08 21.11
C THR A 362 -14.13 -4.49 22.02
N LEU A 363 -14.52 -3.75 23.08
CA LEU A 363 -13.57 -3.16 24.04
C LEU A 363 -12.48 -2.26 23.40
N CYS A 364 -12.72 -1.72 22.20
CA CYS A 364 -11.69 -0.96 21.49
C CYS A 364 -11.73 0.52 21.89
N THR A 365 -10.56 1.16 21.92
CA THR A 365 -10.40 2.57 22.24
C THR A 365 -9.61 3.26 21.13
N ASN A 366 -9.94 4.52 20.81
CA ASN A 366 -9.30 5.26 19.71
C ASN A 366 -9.35 4.52 18.36
N PHE A 367 -10.49 3.90 18.05
CA PHE A 367 -10.66 3.09 16.84
C PHE A 367 -11.24 3.91 15.68
N MET A 368 -10.93 3.50 14.46
CA MET A 368 -11.43 4.14 13.24
C MET A 368 -11.90 3.07 12.24
N VAL A 369 -13.07 3.27 11.66
CA VAL A 369 -13.61 2.48 10.56
C VAL A 369 -14.05 3.45 9.47
N THR A 370 -13.25 3.61 8.43
CA THR A 370 -13.48 4.71 7.47
C THR A 370 -13.31 4.35 6.01
N ASN A 371 -14.08 4.94 5.11
CA ASN A 371 -13.91 4.78 3.67
C ASN A 371 -14.01 3.31 3.22
N ASN A 372 -14.83 2.50 3.89
CA ASN A 372 -15.04 1.11 3.53
C ASN A 372 -16.32 0.91 2.73
N PHE A 373 -16.39 -0.22 2.02
CA PHE A 373 -17.57 -0.67 1.30
C PHE A 373 -17.98 -2.07 1.77
N ALA A 374 -19.15 -2.21 2.40
CA ALA A 374 -19.69 -3.49 2.85
C ALA A 374 -20.95 -3.85 2.06
N TYR A 375 -21.06 -5.08 1.59
CA TYR A 375 -22.29 -5.57 0.97
C TYR A 375 -22.55 -7.04 1.30
N GLY A 376 -23.82 -7.41 1.39
CA GLY A 376 -24.22 -8.79 1.66
C GLY A 376 -24.13 -9.20 3.13
N THR A 377 -23.86 -8.26 4.05
CA THR A 377 -23.77 -8.54 5.48
C THR A 377 -25.13 -8.93 6.05
N THR A 378 -25.16 -9.92 6.96
CA THR A 378 -26.40 -10.48 7.53
C THR A 378 -26.65 -10.08 8.99
N ASN A 379 -25.76 -9.33 9.63
CA ASN A 379 -26.00 -8.75 10.96
C ASN A 379 -25.74 -7.25 10.97
N CYS A 380 -24.53 -6.78 10.69
CA CYS A 380 -24.22 -5.35 10.70
C CYS A 380 -23.10 -4.99 9.71
N CYS A 381 -23.18 -3.86 8.99
CA CYS A 381 -22.01 -3.47 8.19
C CYS A 381 -20.83 -3.06 9.09
N TYR A 382 -21.11 -2.22 10.09
CA TYR A 382 -20.08 -1.66 10.97
C TYR A 382 -20.54 -1.72 12.43
N ASP A 383 -19.99 -2.69 13.14
CA ASP A 383 -20.48 -3.11 14.44
C ASP A 383 -19.48 -2.86 15.57
N GLN A 384 -19.89 -2.15 16.62
CA GLN A 384 -19.01 -1.72 17.71
C GLN A 384 -19.65 -2.06 19.05
N TRP A 385 -19.04 -2.94 19.83
CA TRP A 385 -19.61 -3.57 21.02
C TRP A 385 -18.76 -3.36 22.27
N GLU A 386 -19.27 -3.86 23.40
CA GLU A 386 -18.52 -4.11 24.63
C GLU A 386 -17.74 -2.88 25.14
N GLY A 387 -18.40 -1.73 25.24
CA GLY A 387 -17.77 -0.53 25.82
C GLY A 387 -16.71 0.11 24.93
N SER A 388 -16.75 -0.15 23.62
CA SER A 388 -15.90 0.55 22.67
C SER A 388 -16.09 2.06 22.76
N ASN A 389 -14.99 2.81 22.76
CA ASN A 389 -15.01 4.24 23.06
C ASN A 389 -14.00 5.06 22.25
N ALA A 390 -14.20 6.38 22.21
CA ALA A 390 -13.36 7.33 21.49
C ALA A 390 -13.15 6.92 20.01
N GLY A 391 -14.23 6.52 19.34
CA GLY A 391 -14.19 5.92 18.01
C GLY A 391 -14.75 6.81 16.90
N LEU A 392 -14.36 6.52 15.66
CA LEU A 392 -14.91 7.14 14.46
C LEU A 392 -15.33 6.09 13.43
N VAL A 393 -16.58 6.14 13.00
CA VAL A 393 -17.11 5.37 11.87
C VAL A 393 -17.55 6.37 10.80
N ALA A 394 -16.76 6.54 9.73
CA ALA A 394 -17.01 7.64 8.79
C ALA A 394 -16.80 7.33 7.31
N ASN A 395 -17.59 7.97 6.46
CA ASN A 395 -17.51 7.85 5.00
C ASN A 395 -17.59 6.41 4.48
N ASN A 396 -18.31 5.54 5.20
CA ASN A 396 -18.49 4.16 4.78
C ASN A 396 -19.79 4.00 3.97
N VAL A 397 -19.82 2.99 3.11
CA VAL A 397 -20.99 2.61 2.33
C VAL A 397 -21.38 1.17 2.64
N GLY A 398 -22.63 0.93 3.01
CA GLY A 398 -23.11 -0.37 3.47
C GLY A 398 -24.40 -0.82 2.79
N TYR A 399 -24.48 -2.10 2.42
CA TYR A 399 -25.69 -2.76 1.91
C TYR A 399 -25.97 -4.03 2.71
N VAL A 400 -26.99 -3.96 3.54
CA VAL A 400 -27.34 -5.02 4.50
C VAL A 400 -28.45 -5.90 3.92
N THR A 401 -28.33 -7.21 4.07
CA THR A 401 -29.38 -8.17 3.66
C THR A 401 -30.30 -8.56 4.81
N PHE A 402 -29.80 -8.48 6.05
CA PHE A 402 -30.56 -8.66 7.29
C PHE A 402 -29.85 -7.96 8.45
N GLY A 403 -30.60 -7.46 9.45
CA GLY A 403 -30.04 -6.84 10.65
C GLY A 403 -29.93 -5.31 10.59
N TYR A 404 -28.75 -4.79 10.92
CA TYR A 404 -28.45 -3.39 11.19
C TYR A 404 -27.47 -2.81 10.17
N GLY A 405 -27.50 -1.49 9.97
CA GLY A 405 -26.48 -0.80 9.17
C GLY A 405 -25.21 -0.57 9.97
N MET A 406 -25.37 0.14 11.08
CA MET A 406 -24.31 0.49 12.02
C MET A 406 -24.83 0.29 13.43
N LEU A 407 -23.98 -0.23 14.31
CA LEU A 407 -24.36 -0.50 15.68
C LEU A 407 -23.22 -0.07 16.62
N LEU A 408 -23.60 0.61 17.70
CA LEU A 408 -22.80 0.81 18.88
C LEU A 408 -23.56 0.26 20.06
N THR A 409 -22.97 -0.65 20.83
CA THR A 409 -23.61 -1.18 22.03
C THR A 409 -22.67 -1.18 23.22
N GLY A 410 -23.23 -0.85 24.39
CA GLY A 410 -22.59 -1.11 25.68
C GLY A 410 -22.81 -2.54 26.17
N ASP A 411 -23.64 -3.33 25.48
CA ASP A 411 -23.87 -4.73 25.85
C ASP A 411 -22.61 -5.57 25.62
N THR A 412 -22.53 -6.70 26.33
CA THR A 412 -21.35 -7.56 26.23
C THR A 412 -21.66 -8.98 25.88
N SER A 413 -20.71 -9.59 25.16
CA SER A 413 -20.66 -11.01 24.86
C SER A 413 -20.60 -11.91 26.12
N LEU A 414 -20.39 -11.36 27.33
CA LEU A 414 -20.21 -12.13 28.57
C LEU A 414 -21.21 -11.73 29.67
N ASN A 415 -22.31 -11.05 29.32
CA ASN A 415 -23.33 -10.55 30.27
C ASN A 415 -22.77 -9.69 31.41
N THR A 416 -21.63 -9.03 31.17
CA THR A 416 -21.06 -8.00 32.05
C THR A 416 -21.56 -6.61 31.64
N THR A 417 -21.65 -5.69 32.59
CA THR A 417 -22.08 -4.32 32.33
C THR A 417 -20.96 -3.52 31.70
N MET A 418 -21.18 -2.91 30.54
CA MET A 418 -20.24 -1.96 29.94
C MET A 418 -20.93 -0.71 29.38
N THR A 419 -20.14 0.33 29.11
CA THR A 419 -20.64 1.58 28.58
C THR A 419 -19.78 2.05 27.43
N SER A 420 -20.41 2.22 26.26
CA SER A 420 -19.75 2.74 25.06
C SER A 420 -19.88 4.26 25.05
N THR A 421 -18.78 4.98 24.78
CA THR A 421 -18.77 6.44 24.89
C THR A 421 -17.97 7.14 23.81
N ASN A 422 -18.33 8.38 23.46
CA ASN A 422 -17.52 9.22 22.59
C ASN A 422 -17.26 8.62 21.19
N VAL A 423 -18.25 7.93 20.62
CA VAL A 423 -18.15 7.38 19.25
C VAL A 423 -18.95 8.24 18.29
N SER A 424 -18.35 8.57 17.14
CA SER A 424 -18.97 9.40 16.10
C SER A 424 -19.20 8.59 14.82
N PHE A 425 -20.41 8.67 14.29
CA PHE A 425 -20.84 8.12 13.00
C PHE A 425 -21.08 9.28 12.04
N ILE A 426 -20.20 9.48 11.06
CA ILE A 426 -20.18 10.69 10.23
C ILE A 426 -20.20 10.37 8.73
N GLY A 427 -21.15 10.91 7.98
CA GLY A 427 -21.13 10.87 6.52
C GLY A 427 -21.25 9.46 5.91
N ASN A 428 -21.81 8.49 6.63
CA ASN A 428 -21.99 7.13 6.13
C ASN A 428 -23.26 7.02 5.28
N THR A 429 -23.24 6.16 4.26
CA THR A 429 -24.39 5.87 3.39
C THR A 429 -24.76 4.40 3.50
N ILE A 430 -25.89 4.10 4.12
CA ILE A 430 -26.28 2.73 4.48
C ILE A 430 -27.66 2.40 3.90
N TYR A 431 -27.75 1.27 3.21
CA TYR A 431 -28.96 0.73 2.62
C TYR A 431 -29.38 -0.56 3.34
N GLY A 432 -30.64 -0.59 3.75
CA GLY A 432 -31.24 -1.70 4.48
C GLY A 432 -32.01 -2.66 3.56
N PRO A 433 -32.48 -3.78 4.12
CA PRO A 433 -33.06 -4.88 3.37
C PRO A 433 -34.47 -4.65 2.79
N ALA A 434 -34.96 -3.40 2.73
CA ALA A 434 -36.32 -3.02 2.31
C ALA A 434 -37.43 -3.84 2.98
N ASN A 435 -37.98 -3.33 4.09
CA ASN A 435 -39.03 -3.97 4.92
C ASN A 435 -38.57 -5.14 5.82
N GLY A 436 -37.27 -5.34 6.05
CA GLY A 436 -36.78 -6.39 6.96
C GLY A 436 -37.21 -6.18 8.42
N ASN A 437 -37.84 -7.17 9.05
CA ASN A 437 -38.41 -7.09 10.39
C ASN A 437 -37.34 -6.74 11.46
N GLY A 438 -37.54 -5.67 12.23
CA GLY A 438 -36.63 -5.23 13.31
C GLY A 438 -35.33 -4.52 12.89
N SER A 439 -35.11 -4.26 11.60
CA SER A 439 -33.87 -3.66 11.09
C SER A 439 -33.67 -2.18 11.45
N VAL A 440 -32.43 -1.77 11.74
CA VAL A 440 -32.10 -0.38 12.13
C VAL A 440 -30.91 0.15 11.34
N GLY A 441 -31.01 1.35 10.77
CA GLY A 441 -29.92 1.97 10.01
C GLY A 441 -28.70 2.31 10.87
N LEU A 442 -28.90 3.06 11.95
CA LEU A 442 -27.91 3.26 13.01
C LEU A 442 -28.56 3.07 14.38
N TRP A 443 -28.00 2.15 15.17
CA TRP A 443 -28.47 1.87 16.51
C TRP A 443 -27.40 2.21 17.56
N LEU A 444 -27.71 3.14 18.45
CA LEU A 444 -27.01 3.37 19.70
C LEU A 444 -27.73 2.59 20.80
N GLN A 445 -27.20 1.42 21.13
CA GLN A 445 -27.90 0.41 21.89
C GLN A 445 -27.44 0.33 23.35
N SER A 446 -28.39 0.32 24.28
CA SER A 446 -28.13 0.05 25.69
C SER A 446 -27.86 -1.42 26.00
N GLY A 447 -28.40 -2.34 25.20
CA GLY A 447 -28.32 -3.76 25.47
C GLY A 447 -29.45 -4.28 26.35
N SER A 448 -29.41 -5.58 26.61
CA SER A 448 -30.39 -6.35 27.37
C SER A 448 -30.34 -6.15 28.89
N ASN A 449 -29.31 -5.46 29.40
CA ASN A 449 -29.12 -5.15 30.81
C ASN A 449 -29.35 -3.64 31.08
N LEU A 450 -30.08 -3.30 32.15
CA LEU A 450 -30.34 -1.92 32.60
C LEU A 450 -29.07 -1.08 32.81
N ALA A 451 -27.94 -1.72 33.10
CA ALA A 451 -26.69 -1.04 33.41
C ALA A 451 -25.84 -0.74 32.16
N SER A 452 -26.05 -1.45 31.05
CA SER A 452 -25.31 -1.23 29.80
C SER A 452 -25.87 -0.02 29.05
N LYS A 453 -24.98 0.85 28.51
CA LYS A 453 -25.38 2.17 27.97
C LYS A 453 -24.46 2.67 26.86
N CYS A 454 -24.96 3.61 26.07
CA CYS A 454 -24.17 4.47 25.20
C CYS A 454 -24.23 5.93 25.67
N TYR A 455 -23.12 6.67 25.70
CA TYR A 455 -23.14 8.10 26.06
C TYR A 455 -22.30 8.96 25.13
N ASN A 456 -22.72 10.21 24.94
CA ASN A 456 -21.94 11.22 24.21
C ASN A 456 -21.53 10.76 22.79
N CYS A 457 -22.46 10.12 22.10
CA CYS A 457 -22.24 9.61 20.75
C CYS A 457 -22.88 10.53 19.71
N ARG A 458 -22.29 10.59 18.52
CA ARG A 458 -22.72 11.50 17.45
C ARG A 458 -23.12 10.70 16.22
N ALA A 459 -24.23 11.06 15.60
CA ALA A 459 -24.70 10.60 14.31
C ALA A 459 -24.92 11.84 13.45
N GLU A 460 -23.95 12.16 12.59
CA GLU A 460 -23.91 13.43 11.86
C GLU A 460 -23.80 13.21 10.34
N GLY A 461 -24.70 13.81 9.56
CA GLY A 461 -24.59 13.81 8.09
C GLY A 461 -24.70 12.44 7.40
N ASN A 462 -25.30 11.45 8.05
CA ASN A 462 -25.45 10.10 7.48
C ASN A 462 -26.69 10.01 6.58
N TYR A 463 -26.68 9.08 5.63
CA TYR A 463 -27.81 8.70 4.81
C TYR A 463 -28.20 7.25 5.11
N VAL A 464 -29.43 7.01 5.54
CA VAL A 464 -29.98 5.67 5.78
C VAL A 464 -31.28 5.47 5.01
N GLN A 465 -31.44 4.32 4.36
CA GLN A 465 -32.64 4.02 3.59
C GLN A 465 -33.09 2.57 3.74
N GLY A 466 -34.40 2.33 3.82
CA GLY A 466 -34.99 0.98 3.70
C GLY A 466 -34.87 0.09 4.94
N PHE A 467 -34.60 0.67 6.11
CA PHE A 467 -34.63 0.01 7.42
C PHE A 467 -36.01 0.16 8.08
N GLN A 468 -36.36 -0.63 9.10
CA GLN A 468 -37.59 -0.36 9.87
C GLN A 468 -37.47 0.97 10.62
N VAL A 469 -36.33 1.16 11.30
CA VAL A 469 -35.99 2.41 11.96
C VAL A 469 -34.73 3.00 11.33
N GLY A 470 -34.74 4.29 10.98
CA GLY A 470 -33.55 4.96 10.45
C GLY A 470 -32.46 5.07 11.52
N TYR A 471 -32.74 5.85 12.57
CA TYR A 471 -31.85 6.08 13.70
C TYR A 471 -32.56 5.70 15.00
N ARG A 472 -31.94 4.84 15.81
CA ARG A 472 -32.49 4.43 17.10
C ARG A 472 -31.47 4.65 18.20
N ALA A 473 -31.90 5.28 19.29
CA ALA A 473 -31.14 5.32 20.53
C ALA A 473 -31.97 4.64 21.63
N THR A 474 -31.41 3.60 22.24
CA THR A 474 -32.00 2.89 23.38
C THR A 474 -31.10 3.08 24.58
N GLY A 475 -31.58 3.79 25.60
CA GLY A 475 -30.80 4.07 26.82
C GLY A 475 -29.64 5.04 26.68
N GLY A 476 -29.03 5.38 27.81
CA GLY A 476 -27.92 6.34 27.86
C GLY A 476 -28.34 7.80 27.60
N GLY A 477 -27.48 8.59 26.94
CA GLY A 477 -27.80 9.98 26.67
C GLY A 477 -26.66 10.89 26.20
N ASN A 478 -26.98 12.18 26.05
CA ASN A 478 -26.10 13.19 25.47
C ASN A 478 -25.73 12.89 24.01
N HIS A 479 -26.63 12.24 23.27
CA HIS A 479 -26.41 11.94 21.86
C HIS A 479 -26.71 13.14 20.97
N VAL A 480 -25.95 13.29 19.89
CA VAL A 480 -26.24 14.25 18.83
C VAL A 480 -26.66 13.47 17.59
N ILE A 481 -27.88 13.70 17.11
CA ILE A 481 -28.39 13.13 15.85
C ILE A 481 -28.70 14.31 14.96
N SER A 482 -27.75 14.70 14.11
CA SER A 482 -27.81 15.96 13.36
C SER A 482 -27.54 15.83 11.87
N GLY A 483 -28.30 16.56 11.04
CA GLY A 483 -28.02 16.66 9.61
C GLY A 483 -28.17 15.35 8.83
N ASN A 484 -28.83 14.34 9.39
CA ASN A 484 -28.97 13.04 8.75
C ASN A 484 -30.16 12.99 7.79
N HIS A 485 -30.11 12.08 6.82
CA HIS A 485 -31.22 11.71 5.96
C HIS A 485 -31.69 10.29 6.30
N ALA A 486 -32.97 10.12 6.63
CA ALA A 486 -33.60 8.80 6.68
C ALA A 486 -34.75 8.72 5.68
N SER A 487 -34.80 7.66 4.88
CA SER A 487 -35.93 7.41 3.99
C SER A 487 -36.46 5.98 4.06
N ASP A 488 -37.75 5.84 3.77
CA ASP A 488 -38.43 4.53 3.71
C ASP A 488 -38.29 3.73 5.01
N CYS A 489 -38.47 4.42 6.15
CA CYS A 489 -38.37 3.82 7.48
C CYS A 489 -39.74 3.68 8.15
N PRO A 490 -40.51 2.59 7.90
CA PRO A 490 -41.91 2.51 8.29
C PRO A 490 -42.15 2.54 9.81
N ALA A 491 -41.21 2.06 10.63
CA ALA A 491 -41.32 2.06 12.09
C ALA A 491 -40.76 3.34 12.75
N GLY A 492 -40.21 4.27 11.98
CA GLY A 492 -39.76 5.58 12.46
C GLY A 492 -38.45 6.01 11.78
N GLY A 493 -38.32 7.31 11.50
CA GLY A 493 -37.06 7.88 11.03
C GLY A 493 -36.06 8.01 12.17
N ILE A 494 -36.51 8.59 13.30
CA ILE A 494 -35.71 8.74 14.52
C ILE A 494 -36.54 8.26 15.71
N VAL A 495 -36.01 7.32 16.49
CA VAL A 495 -36.68 6.75 17.67
C VAL A 495 -35.78 6.81 18.88
N LEU A 496 -36.16 7.63 19.86
CA LEU A 496 -35.56 7.65 21.19
C LEU A 496 -36.39 6.77 22.12
N SER A 497 -35.78 5.71 22.63
CA SER A 497 -36.49 4.61 23.28
C SER A 497 -35.67 3.97 24.40
N ALA A 498 -36.17 2.86 24.93
CA ALA A 498 -35.41 1.90 25.72
C ALA A 498 -35.56 0.50 25.12
N GLU A 499 -34.54 -0.33 25.33
CA GLU A 499 -34.72 -1.78 25.23
C GLU A 499 -35.24 -2.38 26.54
N VAL A 500 -34.77 -1.85 27.67
CA VAL A 500 -35.20 -2.27 29.00
C VAL A 500 -35.84 -1.09 29.71
N VAL A 501 -37.09 -1.28 30.16
CA VAL A 501 -37.87 -0.25 30.88
C VAL A 501 -37.03 0.33 32.02
N GLY A 502 -36.76 1.64 31.95
CA GLY A 502 -35.91 2.36 32.91
C GLY A 502 -34.56 2.82 32.35
N ASN A 503 -34.17 2.35 31.16
CA ASN A 503 -32.95 2.78 30.47
C ASN A 503 -33.28 3.47 29.15
N TYR A 504 -33.69 4.74 29.23
CA TYR A 504 -34.13 5.55 28.08
C TYR A 504 -33.06 6.55 27.64
N ALA A 505 -32.99 6.81 26.33
CA ALA A 505 -32.13 7.85 25.77
C ALA A 505 -32.61 9.24 26.23
N GLN A 506 -31.72 10.01 26.86
CA GLN A 506 -32.04 11.30 27.48
C GLN A 506 -31.01 12.37 27.11
N ASN A 507 -31.39 13.65 27.23
CA ASN A 507 -30.51 14.79 26.92
C ASN A 507 -29.95 14.74 25.49
N CYS A 508 -30.70 14.18 24.54
CA CYS A 508 -30.26 14.06 23.15
C CYS A 508 -30.64 15.31 22.35
N ALA A 509 -29.78 15.70 21.42
CA ALA A 509 -30.04 16.77 20.46
C ALA A 509 -30.34 16.16 19.09
N VAL A 510 -31.60 16.23 18.67
CA VAL A 510 -32.09 15.79 17.35
C VAL A 510 -32.31 17.01 16.48
N SER A 511 -31.39 17.29 15.55
CA SER A 511 -31.42 18.55 14.81
C SER A 511 -31.21 18.44 13.30
N SER A 512 -31.89 19.28 12.52
CA SER A 512 -31.60 19.44 11.09
C SER A 512 -31.65 18.15 10.27
N ASN A 513 -32.39 17.13 10.70
CA ASN A 513 -32.52 15.87 9.99
C ASN A 513 -33.64 15.94 8.94
N ILE A 514 -33.49 15.20 7.84
CA ILE A 514 -34.48 15.07 6.77
C ILE A 514 -35.06 13.66 6.81
N LEU A 515 -36.36 13.54 7.06
CA LEU A 515 -37.06 12.26 7.22
C LEU A 515 -38.15 12.13 6.16
N ILE A 516 -37.95 11.27 5.16
CA ILE A 516 -38.85 11.12 4.02
C ILE A 516 -39.52 9.75 4.05
N ASN A 517 -40.85 9.70 3.95
CA ASN A 517 -41.58 8.44 3.92
C ASN A 517 -41.30 7.54 5.16
N CYS A 518 -41.15 8.18 6.33
CA CYS A 518 -40.88 7.49 7.59
C CYS A 518 -42.11 7.45 8.50
N GLY A 519 -42.16 6.47 9.41
CA GLY A 519 -43.14 6.41 10.51
C GLY A 519 -44.55 5.97 10.10
N ASN A 520 -44.76 5.57 8.85
CA ASN A 520 -46.09 5.25 8.31
C ASN A 520 -46.78 4.07 9.04
N ALA A 521 -46.02 3.14 9.62
CA ALA A 521 -46.55 2.00 10.37
C ALA A 521 -46.57 2.23 11.89
N ALA A 522 -45.66 3.05 12.43
CA ALA A 522 -45.53 3.29 13.87
C ALA A 522 -46.24 4.55 14.37
N GLY A 523 -46.69 5.43 13.48
CA GLY A 523 -47.50 6.59 13.81
C GLY A 523 -46.76 7.94 13.79
N ALA A 524 -45.43 7.99 13.74
CA ALA A 524 -44.68 9.21 13.46
C ALA A 524 -43.23 9.00 12.94
N PRO A 525 -42.71 9.92 12.08
CA PRO A 525 -41.30 9.95 11.71
C PRO A 525 -40.34 10.13 12.89
N ILE A 526 -40.69 10.93 13.90
CA ILE A 526 -39.90 11.10 15.13
C ILE A 526 -40.71 10.61 16.32
N MET A 527 -40.14 9.71 17.11
CA MET A 527 -40.80 9.15 18.30
C MET A 527 -39.91 9.24 19.53
N LEU A 528 -40.47 9.76 20.61
CA LEU A 528 -39.89 9.71 21.94
C LEU A 528 -40.77 8.83 22.81
N GLN A 529 -40.29 7.62 23.08
CA GLN A 529 -41.00 6.64 23.90
C GLN A 529 -40.89 6.97 25.39
N GLN A 530 -41.80 6.39 26.19
CA GLN A 530 -41.95 6.64 27.64
C GLN A 530 -40.60 6.83 28.34
N GLY A 531 -40.37 7.95 29.03
CA GLY A 531 -39.11 8.19 29.77
C GLY A 531 -37.96 8.80 28.96
N ALA A 532 -38.03 8.87 27.63
CA ALA A 532 -37.11 9.68 26.83
C ALA A 532 -37.35 11.18 27.12
N SER A 533 -36.48 11.77 27.94
CA SER A 533 -36.70 13.08 28.56
C SER A 533 -35.55 14.04 28.33
N ASN A 534 -35.85 15.34 28.46
CA ASN A 534 -34.91 16.46 28.30
C ASN A 534 -34.21 16.49 26.92
N ASN A 535 -34.87 15.97 25.89
CA ASN A 535 -34.33 15.98 24.53
C ASN A 535 -34.74 17.26 23.79
N THR A 536 -33.88 17.72 22.88
CA THR A 536 -34.12 18.89 22.04
C THR A 536 -34.31 18.45 20.59
N ILE A 537 -35.45 18.79 20.00
CA ILE A 537 -35.83 18.44 18.62
C ILE A 537 -35.99 19.74 17.82
N THR A 538 -35.04 20.05 16.94
CA THR A 538 -34.97 21.37 16.28
C THR A 538 -34.59 21.33 14.81
N GLY A 539 -35.20 22.16 13.96
CA GLY A 539 -34.77 22.27 12.55
C GLY A 539 -35.01 21.03 11.67
N ASN A 540 -35.71 19.99 12.18
CA ASN A 540 -35.93 18.77 11.42
C ASN A 540 -37.02 18.96 10.35
N VAL A 541 -36.90 18.25 9.24
CA VAL A 541 -37.81 18.25 8.11
C VAL A 541 -38.46 16.87 7.99
N THR A 542 -39.79 16.80 7.92
CA THR A 542 -40.51 15.57 7.56
C THR A 542 -41.24 15.75 6.23
N GLY A 543 -41.30 14.71 5.41
CA GLY A 543 -41.95 14.76 4.10
C GLY A 543 -42.48 13.41 3.63
N ALA A 544 -43.46 13.43 2.72
CA ALA A 544 -44.06 12.23 2.10
C ALA A 544 -44.47 11.12 3.08
N THR A 545 -44.92 11.50 4.28
CA THR A 545 -45.35 10.55 5.33
C THR A 545 -46.88 10.43 5.37
N THR A 546 -47.38 9.23 5.63
CA THR A 546 -48.79 8.94 5.93
C THR A 546 -49.00 8.65 7.42
N ALA A 547 -48.01 8.96 8.24
CA ALA A 547 -48.06 8.72 9.68
C ALA A 547 -49.19 9.51 10.35
N THR A 548 -49.60 9.08 11.54
CA THR A 548 -50.66 9.73 12.32
C THR A 548 -50.26 11.12 12.79
N PHE A 549 -48.99 11.30 13.16
CA PHE A 549 -48.40 12.56 13.59
C PHE A 549 -47.01 12.75 12.96
N ALA A 550 -46.47 13.97 12.96
CA ALA A 550 -45.07 14.21 12.60
C ALA A 550 -44.10 13.86 13.73
N VAL A 551 -44.54 14.07 14.98
CA VAL A 551 -43.81 13.70 16.20
C VAL A 551 -44.76 13.08 17.22
N ILE A 552 -44.33 12.00 17.86
CA ILE A 552 -45.00 11.43 19.04
C ILE A 552 -44.11 11.60 20.28
N LEU A 553 -44.70 12.19 21.31
CA LEU A 553 -44.17 12.24 22.68
C LEU A 553 -45.07 11.38 23.56
N ASP A 554 -44.59 10.18 23.91
CA ASP A 554 -45.34 9.22 24.71
C ASP A 554 -45.61 9.72 26.13
N ALA A 555 -46.54 9.06 26.81
CA ALA A 555 -46.86 9.32 28.21
C ALA A 555 -45.59 9.22 29.09
N ASN A 556 -45.49 10.13 30.08
CA ASN A 556 -44.35 10.20 31.02
C ASN A 556 -42.99 10.58 30.39
N THR A 557 -42.97 11.11 29.17
CA THR A 557 -41.81 11.90 28.68
C THR A 557 -41.87 13.32 29.27
N VAL A 558 -40.75 13.86 29.74
CA VAL A 558 -40.73 15.20 30.38
C VAL A 558 -39.60 16.08 29.86
N GLY A 559 -39.79 17.40 29.91
CA GLY A 559 -38.73 18.37 29.61
C GLY A 559 -38.24 18.37 28.16
N ASN A 560 -38.91 17.69 27.23
CA ASN A 560 -38.53 17.72 25.83
C ASN A 560 -38.94 19.04 25.18
N ILE A 561 -38.08 19.56 24.31
CA ILE A 561 -38.24 20.85 23.65
C ILE A 561 -38.33 20.64 22.14
N LEU A 562 -39.44 21.07 21.53
CA LEU A 562 -39.63 21.08 20.08
C LEU A 562 -39.70 22.53 19.61
N SER A 563 -38.82 22.95 18.69
CA SER A 563 -38.84 24.31 18.12
C SER A 563 -38.21 24.37 16.71
N GLY A 564 -38.71 25.26 15.85
CA GLY A 564 -38.11 25.53 14.54
C GLY A 564 -38.08 24.34 13.56
N ASN A 565 -38.95 23.34 13.72
CA ASN A 565 -39.03 22.19 12.80
C ASN A 565 -40.01 22.48 11.65
N SER A 566 -39.72 21.93 10.46
CA SER A 566 -40.56 22.00 9.27
C SER A 566 -41.23 20.65 9.02
N PHE A 567 -42.32 20.39 9.75
CA PHE A 567 -43.04 19.14 9.66
C PHE A 567 -44.18 19.17 8.64
N VAL A 568 -44.41 18.05 7.97
CA VAL A 568 -45.69 17.76 7.29
C VAL A 568 -46.65 17.15 8.30
N ALA A 569 -47.88 17.66 8.36
CA ALA A 569 -48.90 17.13 9.27
C ALA A 569 -49.20 15.65 8.94
N GLY A 570 -49.23 14.83 9.99
CA GLY A 570 -49.80 13.49 9.89
C GLY A 570 -51.33 13.53 9.81
N THR A 571 -51.97 12.37 9.67
CA THR A 571 -53.43 12.25 9.51
C THR A 571 -54.23 12.83 10.68
N SER A 572 -53.65 12.89 11.88
CA SER A 572 -54.27 13.45 13.10
C SER A 572 -53.57 14.71 13.63
N GLY A 573 -52.55 15.23 12.95
CA GLY A 573 -51.89 16.50 13.29
C GLY A 573 -50.36 16.45 13.29
N TYR A 574 -49.72 17.48 13.87
CA TYR A 574 -48.26 17.60 13.90
C TYR A 574 -47.62 16.85 15.08
N VAL A 575 -48.10 17.10 16.29
CA VAL A 575 -47.49 16.56 17.52
C VAL A 575 -48.56 15.88 18.36
N SER A 576 -48.33 14.60 18.68
CA SER A 576 -49.02 13.96 19.80
C SER A 576 -48.20 14.17 21.06
N ASN A 577 -48.77 14.84 22.07
CA ASN A 577 -48.12 15.07 23.35
C ASN A 577 -49.00 14.56 24.49
N ALA A 578 -48.70 13.37 25.00
CA ALA A 578 -49.43 12.75 26.10
C ALA A 578 -48.96 13.21 27.49
N SER A 579 -48.06 14.19 27.59
CA SER A 579 -47.45 14.66 28.85
C SER A 579 -47.58 16.18 29.04
N GLN A 580 -47.88 16.61 30.27
CA GLN A 580 -48.19 18.01 30.60
C GLN A 580 -46.96 18.93 30.73
N THR A 581 -45.73 18.39 30.79
CA THR A 581 -44.50 19.18 31.04
C THR A 581 -43.56 19.30 29.84
N ASN A 582 -43.84 18.62 28.72
CA ASN A 582 -43.08 18.81 27.50
C ASN A 582 -43.36 20.20 26.91
N THR A 583 -42.30 20.94 26.60
CA THR A 583 -42.42 22.20 25.86
C THR A 583 -42.42 21.88 24.38
N ALA A 584 -43.55 21.38 23.90
CA ALA A 584 -43.86 21.45 22.49
C ALA A 584 -44.29 22.90 22.23
N SER A 585 -43.36 23.76 21.82
CA SER A 585 -43.78 25.01 21.20
C SER A 585 -44.44 24.62 19.87
N ASN A 586 -45.75 24.33 19.94
CA ASN A 586 -46.65 24.24 18.79
C ASN A 586 -46.85 25.62 18.17
N THR A 587 -45.83 26.46 18.20
CA THR A 587 -45.73 27.57 17.28
C THR A 587 -45.01 26.99 16.09
N PRO A 588 -45.71 26.70 14.98
CA PRO A 588 -45.13 26.87 13.67
C PRO A 588 -44.62 28.31 13.59
N SER A 589 -43.42 28.53 14.13
CA SER A 589 -42.54 29.63 13.75
C SER A 589 -42.13 29.32 12.32
N GLY A 590 -43.06 29.56 11.40
CA GLY A 590 -42.95 29.16 10.00
C GLY A 590 -44.08 28.23 9.54
N TYR A 591 -45.34 28.58 9.75
CA TYR A 591 -46.28 28.29 8.66
C TYR A 591 -45.80 29.13 7.48
N SER A 592 -45.09 28.50 6.55
CA SER A 592 -45.02 28.93 5.16
C SER A 592 -45.40 27.71 4.35
N GLY A 593 -46.65 27.67 3.89
CA GLY A 593 -47.20 26.53 3.18
C GLY A 593 -48.26 26.99 2.21
N GLN A 594 -48.08 26.66 0.94
CA GLN A 594 -49.05 26.92 -0.12
C GLN A 594 -49.74 25.61 -0.50
N GLY A 595 -51.04 25.65 -0.74
CA GLY A 595 -51.81 24.47 -1.16
C GLY A 595 -53.10 24.82 -1.88
N THR A 596 -53.80 23.79 -2.37
CA THR A 596 -55.12 23.91 -3.00
C THR A 596 -56.16 23.10 -2.22
N PHE A 597 -57.43 23.49 -2.34
CA PHE A 597 -58.57 22.77 -1.73
C PHE A 597 -59.81 22.87 -2.64
N THR A 598 -60.78 21.98 -2.42
CA THR A 598 -62.03 21.98 -3.18
C THR A 598 -63.11 22.73 -2.39
N ALA A 599 -63.48 23.92 -2.87
CA ALA A 599 -64.57 24.69 -2.29
C ALA A 599 -65.93 24.19 -2.81
N SER A 600 -66.97 24.21 -1.97
CA SER A 600 -68.34 23.85 -2.37
C SER A 600 -69.35 24.84 -1.80
N ILE A 601 -70.39 25.16 -2.57
CA ILE A 601 -71.54 25.94 -2.09
C ILE A 601 -72.54 24.96 -1.46
N ALA A 602 -72.89 25.22 -0.21
CA ALA A 602 -73.89 24.49 0.55
C ALA A 602 -75.11 25.39 0.86
N SER A 603 -76.28 24.76 0.99
CA SER A 603 -77.51 25.38 1.49
C SER A 603 -77.86 24.80 2.85
N SER A 604 -78.31 25.64 3.79
CA SER A 604 -78.82 25.18 5.09
C SER A 604 -80.05 24.27 4.99
N GLY A 605 -80.75 24.25 3.84
CA GLY A 605 -81.85 23.32 3.57
C GLY A 605 -81.40 21.94 3.08
N GLY A 606 -80.10 21.72 2.87
CA GLY A 606 -79.53 20.49 2.31
C GLY A 606 -79.60 20.41 0.78
N GLY A 607 -79.27 19.23 0.24
CA GLY A 607 -79.14 18.99 -1.20
C GLY A 607 -77.79 19.44 -1.78
N VAL A 608 -77.55 19.15 -3.06
CA VAL A 608 -76.27 19.39 -3.74
C VAL A 608 -76.51 20.11 -5.06
N PRO A 609 -75.83 21.24 -5.34
CA PRO A 609 -75.94 21.92 -6.63
C PRO A 609 -75.12 21.21 -7.71
N VAL A 610 -75.37 21.55 -8.97
CA VAL A 610 -74.46 21.18 -10.05
C VAL A 610 -73.33 22.20 -10.10
N HIS A 611 -72.13 21.78 -9.73
CA HIS A 611 -70.96 22.66 -9.68
C HIS A 611 -70.33 22.85 -11.06
N GLY A 612 -69.82 24.06 -11.30
CA GLY A 612 -68.87 24.37 -12.36
C GLY A 612 -67.44 24.29 -11.83
N SER A 613 -66.88 25.44 -11.46
CA SER A 613 -65.55 25.57 -10.85
C SER A 613 -65.62 25.33 -9.35
N GLN A 614 -64.66 24.61 -8.78
CA GLN A 614 -64.52 24.34 -7.34
C GLN A 614 -63.06 24.48 -6.90
N LEU A 615 -62.48 25.66 -7.11
CA LEU A 615 -61.05 25.89 -6.94
C LEU A 615 -60.80 26.71 -5.68
N GLY A 616 -59.96 26.21 -4.79
CA GLY A 616 -59.46 26.93 -3.62
C GLY A 616 -57.94 26.86 -3.60
N SER A 617 -57.31 27.95 -3.17
CA SER A 617 -55.87 28.05 -2.93
C SER A 617 -55.63 28.80 -1.63
N TYR A 618 -54.57 28.44 -0.92
CA TYR A 618 -54.17 29.12 0.29
C TYR A 618 -52.66 29.22 0.40
N ASN A 619 -52.22 30.21 1.16
CA ASN A 619 -50.87 30.39 1.65
C ASN A 619 -50.96 30.69 3.15
N VAL A 620 -50.25 29.94 3.98
CA VAL A 620 -50.22 30.18 5.42
C VAL A 620 -48.95 30.95 5.75
N THR A 621 -49.06 32.01 6.55
CA THR A 621 -47.93 32.82 7.04
C THR A 621 -48.09 33.04 8.55
N GLY A 622 -47.31 32.32 9.36
CA GLY A 622 -47.58 32.21 10.81
C GLY A 622 -49.01 31.71 11.05
N ASN A 623 -49.73 32.19 12.06
CA ASN A 623 -51.10 31.72 12.32
C ASN A 623 -52.17 32.33 11.39
N MET A 624 -51.77 32.94 10.27
CA MET A 624 -52.69 33.55 9.30
C MET A 624 -52.77 32.68 8.04
N VAL A 625 -53.97 32.32 7.65
CA VAL A 625 -54.26 31.71 6.35
C VAL A 625 -54.69 32.80 5.40
N HIS A 626 -53.93 33.05 4.34
CA HIS A 626 -54.31 33.84 3.18
C HIS A 626 -54.91 32.90 2.15
N PHE A 627 -56.18 33.07 1.76
CA PHE A 627 -56.80 32.18 0.79
C PHE A 627 -57.48 32.95 -0.35
N THR A 628 -57.56 32.30 -1.50
CA THR A 628 -58.41 32.69 -2.63
C THR A 628 -59.13 31.47 -3.16
N LEU A 629 -60.44 31.56 -3.32
CA LEU A 629 -61.27 30.51 -3.89
C LEU A 629 -62.23 31.08 -4.93
N ARG A 630 -62.62 30.22 -5.88
CA ARG A 630 -63.69 30.44 -6.85
C ARG A 630 -64.57 29.20 -6.87
N VAL A 631 -65.84 29.39 -6.56
CA VAL A 631 -66.85 28.35 -6.63
C VAL A 631 -68.02 28.83 -7.47
N SER A 632 -68.38 28.04 -8.49
CA SER A 632 -69.54 28.32 -9.34
C SER A 632 -70.53 27.17 -9.34
N ILE A 633 -71.81 27.51 -9.54
CA ILE A 633 -72.87 26.55 -9.85
C ILE A 633 -73.35 26.81 -11.27
N SER A 634 -73.59 25.73 -12.02
CA SER A 634 -74.21 25.75 -13.36
C SER A 634 -75.66 25.29 -13.34
N GLY A 635 -76.16 24.87 -12.17
CA GLY A 635 -77.56 24.57 -11.91
C GLY A 635 -77.79 24.29 -10.42
N PHE A 636 -79.02 24.49 -9.94
CA PHE A 636 -79.34 24.20 -8.53
C PHE A 636 -79.38 22.71 -8.17
N GLY A 637 -79.41 21.81 -9.15
CA GLY A 637 -79.41 20.36 -8.87
C GLY A 637 -80.52 19.96 -7.89
N THR A 638 -80.15 19.33 -6.78
CA THR A 638 -81.06 18.96 -5.68
C THR A 638 -81.03 19.94 -4.50
N MET A 639 -80.40 21.11 -4.65
CA MET A 639 -80.26 22.09 -3.58
C MET A 639 -81.62 22.63 -3.11
N ASN A 640 -81.93 22.41 -1.83
CA ASN A 640 -83.14 22.89 -1.20
C ASN A 640 -83.02 24.37 -0.78
N ALA A 641 -84.18 25.01 -0.57
CA ALA A 641 -84.25 26.39 -0.08
C ALA A 641 -83.53 26.56 1.28
N GLY A 642 -82.63 27.54 1.36
CA GLY A 642 -81.87 27.80 2.58
C GLY A 642 -80.77 28.85 2.40
N ASN A 643 -80.10 29.16 3.52
CA ASN A 643 -78.99 30.10 3.57
C ASN A 643 -77.74 29.48 2.97
N LEU A 644 -77.01 30.24 2.16
CA LEU A 644 -75.83 29.81 1.46
C LEU A 644 -74.56 29.97 2.32
N SER A 645 -73.72 28.95 2.25
CA SER A 645 -72.35 28.99 2.75
C SER A 645 -71.39 28.38 1.72
N VAL A 646 -70.12 28.74 1.81
CA VAL A 646 -69.04 28.08 1.09
C VAL A 646 -68.26 27.22 2.07
N SER A 647 -68.32 25.90 1.90
CA SER A 647 -67.62 24.91 2.71
C SER A 647 -66.32 24.46 2.04
N GLY A 648 -65.50 23.72 2.79
CA GLY A 648 -64.26 23.13 2.30
C GLY A 648 -63.00 23.94 2.61
N LEU A 649 -63.05 24.92 3.54
CA LEU A 649 -61.82 25.58 3.97
C LEU A 649 -60.85 24.57 4.60
N PRO A 650 -59.53 24.70 4.33
CA PRO A 650 -58.53 23.70 4.73
C PRO A 650 -58.30 23.63 6.25
N PHE A 651 -58.70 24.67 6.99
CA PHE A 651 -58.51 24.77 8.43
C PHE A 651 -59.73 25.41 9.10
N THR A 652 -60.01 25.06 10.35
CA THR A 652 -61.01 25.69 11.20
C THR A 652 -60.54 27.06 11.71
N ASN A 653 -61.44 28.03 11.76
CA ASN A 653 -61.12 29.38 12.25
C ASN A 653 -61.06 29.43 13.79
N ALA A 654 -59.94 29.88 14.34
CA ALA A 654 -59.70 29.97 15.78
C ALA A 654 -60.03 31.35 16.41
N ASN A 655 -60.50 32.32 15.62
CA ASN A 655 -60.73 33.70 16.11
C ASN A 655 -61.85 33.81 17.16
N ILE A 656 -61.56 34.50 18.28
CA ILE A 656 -62.52 34.80 19.35
C ILE A 656 -63.04 36.23 19.20
N ILE A 657 -64.32 36.33 18.83
CA ILE A 657 -65.28 37.45 18.84
C ILE A 657 -64.86 38.85 18.31
N ASN A 658 -63.62 39.36 18.37
CA ASN A 658 -63.36 40.77 18.01
C ASN A 658 -62.02 41.11 17.30
N ASN A 659 -61.40 40.21 16.51
CA ASN A 659 -60.36 40.62 15.54
C ASN A 659 -59.98 39.54 14.49
N LEU A 660 -59.74 39.99 13.23
CA LEU A 660 -58.86 39.42 12.17
C LEU A 660 -59.36 38.40 11.13
N SER A 661 -60.67 38.16 10.95
CA SER A 661 -61.16 37.55 9.69
C SER A 661 -61.55 38.65 8.70
N SER A 662 -60.76 38.83 7.64
CA SER A 662 -61.07 39.77 6.54
C SER A 662 -61.45 38.95 5.31
N VAL A 663 -62.67 39.08 4.82
CA VAL A 663 -63.15 38.32 3.67
C VAL A 663 -63.77 39.28 2.66
N SER A 664 -63.22 39.29 1.45
CA SER A 664 -63.79 39.97 0.29
C SER A 664 -64.55 38.96 -0.56
N VAL A 665 -65.80 39.28 -0.90
CA VAL A 665 -66.66 38.43 -1.71
C VAL A 665 -67.07 39.18 -2.97
N SER A 666 -66.85 38.56 -4.12
CA SER A 666 -67.36 39.00 -5.42
C SER A 666 -68.26 37.90 -5.97
N ALA A 667 -69.53 38.22 -6.23
CA ALA A 667 -70.49 37.30 -6.82
C ALA A 667 -71.07 37.90 -8.11
N THR A 668 -71.27 37.07 -9.13
CA THR A 668 -71.87 37.45 -10.42
C THR A 668 -73.18 36.71 -10.64
N ASN A 669 -74.05 37.24 -11.50
CA ASN A 669 -75.37 36.65 -11.82
C ASN A 669 -76.28 36.45 -10.58
N LEU A 670 -76.31 37.45 -9.70
CA LEU A 670 -77.31 37.55 -8.64
C LEU A 670 -78.68 37.92 -9.23
N GLN A 671 -79.78 37.60 -8.53
CA GLN A 671 -81.11 38.03 -8.94
C GLN A 671 -81.21 39.56 -9.00
N ALA A 672 -82.01 40.10 -9.93
CA ALA A 672 -82.07 41.54 -10.23
C ALA A 672 -82.42 42.45 -9.03
N ALA A 673 -83.01 41.89 -7.96
CA ALA A 673 -83.37 42.61 -6.74
C ALA A 673 -82.23 42.72 -5.71
N ILE A 674 -81.06 42.12 -5.94
CA ILE A 674 -79.94 42.11 -4.99
C ILE A 674 -78.95 43.23 -5.32
N THR A 675 -78.87 44.23 -4.45
CA THR A 675 -77.88 45.32 -4.54
C THR A 675 -76.58 44.93 -3.83
N VAL A 676 -75.44 45.07 -4.51
CA VAL A 676 -74.08 44.87 -3.98
C VAL A 676 -73.83 45.84 -2.81
N PRO A 677 -73.13 45.46 -1.71
CA PRO A 677 -72.19 44.34 -1.59
C PRO A 677 -72.68 43.07 -0.86
N VAL A 678 -72.22 41.91 -1.36
CA VAL A 678 -72.24 40.62 -0.65
C VAL A 678 -71.02 40.54 0.26
N SER A 679 -71.16 39.98 1.46
CA SER A 679 -70.04 39.78 2.40
C SER A 679 -69.98 38.34 2.89
N GLY A 680 -68.81 37.93 3.38
CA GLY A 680 -68.57 36.61 3.94
C GLY A 680 -68.11 36.72 5.39
N ARG A 681 -68.56 35.81 6.25
CA ARG A 681 -68.02 35.67 7.61
C ARG A 681 -67.65 34.23 7.89
N ILE A 682 -66.53 34.03 8.56
CA ILE A 682 -66.08 32.73 9.05
C ILE A 682 -66.32 32.73 10.56
N GLN A 683 -67.21 31.87 11.04
CA GLN A 683 -67.51 31.77 12.47
C GLN A 683 -66.37 31.06 13.21
N GLN A 684 -66.23 31.31 14.51
CA GLN A 684 -65.29 30.58 15.35
C GLN A 684 -65.61 29.09 15.32
N GLY A 685 -64.58 28.24 15.20
CA GLY A 685 -64.71 26.79 15.12
C GLY A 685 -65.28 26.28 13.78
N SER A 686 -65.50 27.16 12.79
CA SER A 686 -66.04 26.78 11.48
C SER A 686 -64.94 26.66 10.42
N SER A 687 -65.10 25.69 9.50
CA SER A 687 -64.36 25.56 8.23
C SER A 687 -65.22 25.96 7.02
N SER A 688 -66.22 26.82 7.25
CA SER A 688 -67.11 27.35 6.21
C SER A 688 -67.31 28.86 6.32
N ILE A 689 -67.58 29.48 5.18
CA ILE A 689 -67.86 30.91 5.02
C ILE A 689 -69.36 31.08 4.88
N THR A 690 -70.02 31.73 5.83
CA THR A 690 -71.43 32.12 5.70
C THR A 690 -71.52 33.38 4.83
N LEU A 691 -72.41 33.37 3.84
CA LEU A 691 -72.61 34.49 2.92
C LEU A 691 -73.76 35.38 3.38
N TYR A 692 -73.60 36.69 3.19
CA TYR A 692 -74.57 37.69 3.60
C TYR A 692 -74.79 38.74 2.50
N LYS A 693 -75.99 39.30 2.46
CA LYS A 693 -76.38 40.46 1.64
C LYS A 693 -76.81 41.62 2.53
N TRP A 694 -76.76 42.83 1.97
CA TRP A 694 -77.39 43.99 2.60
C TRP A 694 -78.87 44.06 2.23
N ALA A 695 -79.76 44.09 3.22
CA ALA A 695 -81.20 44.26 3.00
C ALA A 695 -81.84 45.02 4.18
N ALA A 696 -82.75 45.96 3.87
CA ALA A 696 -83.50 46.74 4.86
C ALA A 696 -82.64 47.37 5.98
N GLY A 697 -81.45 47.88 5.64
CA GLY A 697 -80.56 48.55 6.59
C GLY A 697 -79.76 47.63 7.52
N SER A 698 -79.79 46.31 7.29
CA SER A 698 -79.02 45.34 8.07
C SER A 698 -78.39 44.25 7.20
N LEU A 699 -77.42 43.54 7.77
CA LEU A 699 -76.76 42.41 7.12
C LEU A 699 -77.56 41.13 7.39
N VAL A 700 -78.11 40.51 6.33
CA VAL A 700 -78.92 39.28 6.42
C VAL A 700 -78.28 38.15 5.60
N PRO A 701 -78.49 36.87 5.95
CA PRO A 701 -77.93 35.74 5.18
C PRO A 701 -78.36 35.78 3.70
N LEU A 702 -77.43 35.42 2.81
CA LEU A 702 -77.71 35.22 1.39
C LEU A 702 -78.35 33.84 1.22
N ALA A 703 -79.54 33.76 0.63
CA ALA A 703 -80.23 32.50 0.38
C ALA A 703 -80.06 32.04 -1.08
N ASN A 704 -80.29 30.76 -1.35
CA ASN A 704 -80.26 30.22 -2.72
C ASN A 704 -81.30 30.88 -3.65
N THR A 705 -82.40 31.43 -3.11
CA THR A 705 -83.39 32.23 -3.85
C THR A 705 -82.87 33.60 -4.31
N ASP A 706 -81.72 34.05 -3.77
CA ASP A 706 -81.13 35.35 -4.10
C ASP A 706 -80.12 35.29 -5.27
N ILE A 707 -79.77 34.07 -5.69
CA ILE A 707 -78.83 33.83 -6.78
C ILE A 707 -79.56 33.22 -7.99
N THR A 708 -78.97 33.30 -9.18
CA THR A 708 -79.53 32.60 -10.35
C THR A 708 -79.02 31.16 -10.40
N SER A 709 -79.62 30.31 -11.26
CA SER A 709 -79.16 28.94 -11.46
C SER A 709 -77.74 28.84 -12.04
N VAL A 710 -77.15 29.96 -12.49
CA VAL A 710 -75.77 30.05 -12.97
C VAL A 710 -75.07 31.20 -12.25
N THR A 711 -74.34 30.90 -11.17
CA THR A 711 -73.72 31.91 -10.30
C THR A 711 -72.25 31.56 -10.06
N ASP A 712 -71.35 32.55 -10.14
CA ASP A 712 -69.93 32.40 -9.80
C ASP A 712 -69.59 33.30 -8.60
N ILE A 713 -68.96 32.70 -7.58
CA ILE A 713 -68.58 33.35 -6.32
C ILE A 713 -67.06 33.22 -6.14
N VAL A 714 -66.39 34.35 -6.11
CA VAL A 714 -64.96 34.47 -5.82
C VAL A 714 -64.80 35.06 -4.44
N ILE A 715 -63.99 34.40 -3.61
CA ILE A 715 -63.73 34.83 -2.24
C ILE A 715 -62.23 34.86 -2.02
N SER A 716 -61.73 35.99 -1.53
CA SER A 716 -60.37 36.11 -1.03
C SER A 716 -60.40 36.62 0.39
N GLY A 717 -59.60 36.06 1.28
CA GLY A 717 -59.61 36.51 2.65
C GLY A 717 -58.47 35.97 3.48
N ASN A 718 -58.44 36.46 4.71
CA ASN A 718 -57.48 36.05 5.71
C ASN A 718 -58.22 35.66 6.99
N TYR A 719 -57.82 34.56 7.62
CA TYR A 719 -58.34 34.16 8.94
C TYR A 719 -57.25 33.49 9.77
N LYS A 720 -57.46 33.42 11.09
CA LYS A 720 -56.52 32.75 11.99
C LYS A 720 -56.90 31.30 12.21
N ILE A 721 -55.87 30.48 12.32
CA ILE A 721 -55.96 29.06 12.67
C ILE A 721 -55.38 28.79 14.04
#